data_AF-A0A964L7Y7-F1
#
_entry.id   AF-A0A964L7Y7-F1
#
_cell.length_a   1.000
_cell.length_b   1.000
_cell.length_c   1.000
_cell.angle_alpha   90.00
_cell.angle_beta   90.00
_cell.angle_gamma   90.00
#
_symmetry.space_group_name_H-M   'P 1'
#
loop_
_entity.id
_entity.type
_entity.pdbx_description
1 polymer ?
#
loop_
_entity_poly.entity_id
_entity_poly.type
_entity_poly.pdbx_seq_one_letter_code
_entity_poly.pdbx_strand_id
1 'polypeptide(L)'
;MAHSEPEEPRGDVDDNPFADLDADLTEADLPDDEPEPVAMPSAPQSNQPTAAPNKRSGRKPLLLSGVIGLLVIMTGSGGWLGWRYWNDRESLTTLQADLLLARDDFEEKKSRPEESGEAAAARQLAARIEVIVAAPWWDHIVVRIIDQQALEDARSQGADLAVAAEERTANRAWWTAQRESRQSALAVETRTLGAIQGVLDDLQSAQPPHPSAGGFTDELIAEAIGELQQDIVQMSTAQDLALARFASLQQNIAAATDLAALAEASAALAEPLPIDRNPPAIEAIVQSIKDEARAVAELLGDRDAMVSELTAVLASIQNADLETTSLESMQSKAADLARLEIPADPRYEAVRERAASCAQGADAARAVLAERDRSLAWIAERSNELSSIDSLDAMAAFASVFEGDDSPKSELAVAISALEDLAARIGAQSQVLEEERRQVEESIARAAACAVSLREIEKLFEVGSPARAGELILAALPESREQYAAMARLTDEFPKMMIHQLSAMEDASKESGNWDDTAGTFRQCLGSPAVATLAPQFASESIDWWTRVLLAEDRTIYESISVRTQAPYRDLAPTLGWYLDSTRTRGATAPMEQQVRSLLSAIEAPAATILIEGIEWNAPICEDPHSISVVVTVHHSPYKYELHDVVANQTSLLGGEVFLQLPHESQVTFDVNCRFECADVTESYSGSGVVTMDDLRVAGRFALPFWNDADYSKPTQNLLVVSIPDKEIGKACELPKWIDPREPIVVPKSAPVELPEDAPADQPIEETER
;
A
#
# COMPACT_ATOMS: atom_id res chain seq x y z
N MET A 1 -23.73 -31.80 -22.34
CA MET A 1 -24.11 -30.73 -23.28
C MET A 1 -22.90 -29.79 -23.29
N ALA A 2 -22.05 -29.86 -24.32
CA ALA A 2 -22.23 -29.33 -25.68
C ALA A 2 -21.72 -27.88 -25.76
N HIS A 3 -20.71 -27.65 -26.60
CA HIS A 3 -19.94 -26.40 -26.71
C HIS A 3 -20.72 -25.25 -27.37
N SER A 4 -20.29 -24.01 -27.11
CA SER A 4 -20.11 -23.00 -28.16
C SER A 4 -19.18 -21.85 -27.70
N GLU A 5 -18.10 -21.63 -28.46
CA GLU A 5 -17.37 -20.35 -28.64
C GLU A 5 -18.13 -19.49 -29.70
N PRO A 6 -17.70 -18.27 -30.14
CA PRO A 6 -16.44 -17.52 -29.95
C PRO A 6 -16.69 -16.07 -29.40
N GLU A 7 -15.91 -14.99 -29.56
CA GLU A 7 -14.72 -14.65 -30.39
C GLU A 7 -13.94 -13.43 -29.81
N GLU A 8 -12.70 -13.16 -30.27
CA GLU A 8 -12.07 -11.82 -30.14
C GLU A 8 -12.55 -10.89 -31.28
N PRO A 9 -12.38 -9.57 -31.13
CA PRO A 9 -11.58 -8.89 -32.16
C PRO A 9 -10.56 -7.89 -31.60
N ARG A 10 -9.39 -7.84 -32.27
CA ARG A 10 -8.45 -6.72 -32.19
C ARG A 10 -8.79 -5.67 -33.25
N GLY A 11 -8.42 -4.42 -33.01
CA GLY A 11 -8.48 -3.34 -34.01
C GLY A 11 -7.88 -2.05 -33.46
N ASP A 12 -6.77 -1.61 -34.05
CA ASP A 12 -5.95 -0.50 -33.58
C ASP A 12 -6.50 0.87 -34.03
N VAL A 13 -6.32 1.90 -33.20
CA VAL A 13 -6.27 3.32 -33.62
C VAL A 13 -5.23 4.04 -32.75
N ASP A 14 -4.12 4.45 -33.37
CA ASP A 14 -3.23 5.49 -32.83
C ASP A 14 -3.86 6.86 -33.05
N ASP A 15 -3.69 7.78 -32.09
CA ASP A 15 -3.48 9.21 -32.38
C ASP A 15 -2.90 9.93 -31.14
N ASN A 16 -1.72 10.52 -31.28
CA ASN A 16 -1.00 11.21 -30.19
C ASN A 16 -0.57 12.63 -30.64
N PRO A 17 -1.33 13.69 -30.30
CA PRO A 17 -1.19 15.01 -30.91
C PRO A 17 -0.27 15.97 -30.11
N PHE A 18 0.88 15.50 -29.62
CA PHE A 18 1.90 16.37 -29.01
C PHE A 18 3.33 16.02 -29.45
N ALA A 19 3.73 16.64 -30.56
CA ALA A 19 5.11 16.81 -31.02
C ALA A 19 5.21 18.20 -31.71
N ASP A 20 6.45 18.67 -31.91
CA ASP A 20 6.82 20.01 -32.42
C ASP A 20 6.48 21.19 -31.46
N LEU A 21 7.35 22.19 -31.27
CA LEU A 21 8.70 22.43 -31.82
C LEU A 21 9.51 23.35 -30.87
N ASP A 22 10.79 23.05 -30.65
CA ASP A 22 11.80 23.89 -29.99
C ASP A 22 12.83 24.35 -31.04
N ALA A 23 13.08 25.65 -31.21
CA ALA A 23 14.25 26.17 -31.97
C ALA A 23 14.55 27.68 -31.78
N ASP A 24 15.85 27.96 -31.65
CA ASP A 24 16.63 29.14 -32.08
C ASP A 24 16.31 30.59 -31.61
N LEU A 25 17.08 30.94 -30.57
CA LEU A 25 17.84 32.18 -30.33
C LEU A 25 18.25 33.02 -31.58
N THR A 26 18.32 34.35 -31.40
CA THR A 26 19.43 35.30 -31.73
C THR A 26 18.87 36.74 -31.87
N GLU A 27 19.61 37.86 -31.81
CA GLU A 27 20.81 38.34 -31.08
C GLU A 27 20.95 39.87 -31.40
N ALA A 28 21.83 40.59 -30.69
CA ALA A 28 22.44 41.89 -31.06
C ALA A 28 21.68 43.24 -30.88
N ASP A 29 22.26 44.04 -29.98
CA ASP A 29 22.71 45.44 -30.16
C ASP A 29 21.82 46.70 -29.95
N LEU A 30 22.57 47.77 -29.68
CA LEU A 30 22.33 49.10 -29.10
C LEU A 30 23.22 50.11 -29.88
N PRO A 31 23.29 51.45 -29.60
CA PRO A 31 22.44 52.35 -28.81
C PRO A 31 22.16 53.70 -29.58
N ASP A 32 21.85 54.77 -28.82
CA ASP A 32 22.12 56.22 -29.05
C ASP A 32 21.39 56.99 -30.18
N ASP A 33 20.72 58.09 -29.80
CA ASP A 33 21.34 59.44 -29.88
C ASP A 33 20.64 60.45 -28.93
N GLU A 34 21.28 61.60 -28.63
CA GLU A 34 20.82 62.62 -27.65
C GLU A 34 20.41 63.98 -28.33
N PRO A 35 20.31 65.19 -27.71
CA PRO A 35 19.09 66.01 -27.91
C PRO A 35 19.32 67.47 -28.41
N GLU A 36 18.31 68.32 -28.16
CA GLU A 36 18.41 69.79 -27.95
C GLU A 36 18.23 70.74 -29.18
N PRO A 37 18.15 72.10 -29.06
CA PRO A 37 16.84 72.80 -29.13
C PRO A 37 16.79 74.06 -30.05
N VAL A 38 16.46 75.25 -29.50
CA VAL A 38 16.48 76.63 -30.07
C VAL A 38 15.22 77.07 -30.87
N ALA A 39 14.67 78.29 -30.75
CA ALA A 39 14.60 79.30 -29.67
C ALA A 39 13.56 80.42 -29.98
N MET A 40 13.29 81.26 -28.98
CA MET A 40 12.77 82.66 -29.06
C MET A 40 13.53 83.55 -30.10
N PRO A 41 13.02 84.72 -30.60
CA PRO A 41 12.54 85.81 -29.71
C PRO A 41 11.58 86.94 -30.21
N SER A 42 11.12 87.71 -29.21
CA SER A 42 10.92 89.18 -29.17
C SER A 42 9.81 89.92 -29.92
N ALA A 43 9.21 90.85 -29.17
CA ALA A 43 8.37 92.00 -29.59
C ALA A 43 9.30 93.23 -29.90
N PRO A 44 8.90 94.54 -29.92
CA PRO A 44 7.64 95.17 -29.47
C PRO A 44 7.12 96.40 -30.28
N GLN A 45 6.12 97.08 -29.70
CA GLN A 45 5.68 98.48 -29.88
C GLN A 45 4.89 98.90 -31.13
N SER A 46 3.80 99.63 -30.87
CA SER A 46 3.35 100.76 -31.69
C SER A 46 3.05 101.96 -30.79
N ASN A 47 3.46 103.15 -31.19
CA ASN A 47 3.01 104.40 -30.57
C ASN A 47 1.84 105.02 -31.38
N GLN A 48 0.92 105.65 -30.65
CA GLN A 48 0.33 106.98 -30.89
C GLN A 48 0.99 107.90 -31.95
N PRO A 49 0.34 108.97 -32.53
CA PRO A 49 -0.89 109.67 -32.05
C PRO A 49 -1.83 110.41 -33.10
N THR A 50 -2.92 111.03 -32.60
CA THR A 50 -3.49 112.40 -32.91
C THR A 50 -3.99 112.94 -34.30
N ALA A 51 -5.24 113.45 -34.28
CA ALA A 51 -5.71 114.87 -34.49
C ALA A 51 -6.03 115.57 -35.87
N ALA A 52 -7.27 116.12 -35.96
CA ALA A 52 -7.71 117.44 -36.53
C ALA A 52 -7.36 117.80 -38.02
N PRO A 53 -7.47 119.06 -38.59
CA PRO A 53 -8.22 120.31 -38.27
C PRO A 53 -8.85 121.14 -39.49
N ASN A 54 -9.76 122.10 -39.19
CA ASN A 54 -10.05 123.47 -39.78
C ASN A 54 -9.60 124.05 -41.19
N LYS A 55 -10.54 124.79 -41.86
CA LYS A 55 -10.49 126.15 -42.58
C LYS A 55 -9.90 126.37 -44.02
N ARG A 56 -10.50 127.28 -44.87
CA ARG A 56 -9.87 128.43 -45.67
C ARG A 56 -10.73 129.10 -46.81
N SER A 57 -10.20 130.15 -47.51
CA SER A 57 -10.81 131.07 -48.55
C SER A 57 -9.70 131.78 -49.41
N GLY A 58 -9.84 132.64 -50.46
CA GLY A 58 -10.92 133.31 -51.26
C GLY A 58 -10.50 134.77 -51.72
N ARG A 59 -10.64 135.25 -53.00
CA ARG A 59 -10.06 136.56 -53.51
C ARG A 59 -10.49 137.14 -54.92
N LYS A 60 -9.96 138.34 -55.30
CA LYS A 60 -10.20 139.30 -56.48
C LYS A 60 -9.27 139.05 -57.74
N PRO A 61 -9.04 139.88 -58.85
CA PRO A 61 -9.26 141.36 -59.16
C PRO A 61 -9.37 142.00 -60.64
N LEU A 62 -9.78 143.31 -60.76
CA LEU A 62 -9.47 144.42 -61.78
C LEU A 62 -9.87 144.29 -63.32
N LEU A 63 -9.85 145.31 -64.26
CA LEU A 63 -10.30 146.76 -64.39
C LEU A 63 -9.37 147.68 -65.30
N LEU A 64 -9.79 148.35 -66.42
CA LEU A 64 -9.08 149.54 -67.05
C LEU A 64 -9.77 150.47 -68.13
N SER A 65 -9.48 151.81 -68.10
CA SER A 65 -9.62 152.89 -69.16
C SER A 65 -11.03 153.46 -69.53
N GLY A 66 -11.28 154.56 -70.29
CA GLY A 66 -10.51 155.69 -70.94
C GLY A 66 -11.29 156.34 -72.15
N VAL A 67 -11.03 157.51 -72.82
CA VAL A 67 -10.30 158.82 -72.64
C VAL A 67 -10.81 159.90 -73.69
N ILE A 68 -10.58 161.22 -73.49
CA ILE A 68 -10.76 162.44 -74.40
C ILE A 68 -12.21 162.90 -74.76
N GLY A 69 -12.62 164.19 -74.75
CA GLY A 69 -12.14 165.39 -74.02
C GLY A 69 -11.81 166.70 -74.80
N LEU A 70 -12.75 167.64 -75.01
CA LEU A 70 -12.54 169.12 -74.99
C LEU A 70 -13.87 169.96 -75.01
N LEU A 71 -13.79 171.24 -74.62
CA LEU A 71 -14.81 172.35 -74.58
C LEU A 71 -16.32 171.96 -74.53
N VAL A 72 -17.09 172.09 -73.44
CA VAL A 72 -17.28 173.15 -72.38
C VAL A 72 -18.19 174.32 -72.81
N ILE A 73 -19.15 174.66 -71.93
CA ILE A 73 -20.21 175.72 -72.01
C ILE A 73 -21.44 175.45 -72.92
N MET A 74 -22.32 174.52 -72.52
CA MET A 74 -23.67 174.83 -71.98
C MET A 74 -24.46 173.54 -71.63
N THR A 75 -25.34 173.63 -70.61
CA THR A 75 -26.48 172.74 -70.28
C THR A 75 -26.37 171.25 -70.67
N GLY A 76 -26.08 170.28 -69.78
CA GLY A 76 -26.06 170.29 -68.31
C GLY A 76 -27.22 169.50 -67.68
N SER A 77 -27.22 168.17 -67.82
CA SER A 77 -27.98 167.21 -66.97
C SER A 77 -27.67 165.72 -67.29
N GLY A 78 -27.41 165.36 -68.55
CA GLY A 78 -27.41 163.95 -68.99
C GLY A 78 -26.23 163.05 -68.55
N GLY A 79 -25.13 163.60 -68.05
CA GLY A 79 -23.87 162.86 -67.90
C GLY A 79 -23.77 161.86 -66.74
N TRP A 80 -24.67 161.91 -65.76
CA TRP A 80 -24.51 161.16 -64.50
C TRP A 80 -25.03 159.71 -64.56
N LEU A 81 -26.13 159.47 -65.28
CA LEU A 81 -26.78 158.15 -65.33
C LEU A 81 -26.00 157.09 -66.13
N GLY A 82 -25.27 157.49 -67.17
CA GLY A 82 -24.53 156.56 -68.02
C GLY A 82 -23.36 155.85 -67.33
N TRP A 83 -22.78 156.46 -66.28
CA TRP A 83 -21.59 155.93 -65.62
C TRP A 83 -21.88 154.77 -64.66
N ARG A 84 -23.02 154.78 -63.93
CA ARG A 84 -23.41 153.66 -63.06
C ARG A 84 -23.72 152.39 -63.87
N TYR A 85 -24.51 152.52 -64.93
CA TYR A 85 -25.02 151.38 -65.70
C TYR A 85 -23.92 150.48 -66.31
N TRP A 86 -22.72 151.03 -66.56
CA TRP A 86 -21.59 150.24 -67.05
C TRP A 86 -20.90 149.44 -65.94
N ASN A 87 -20.78 150.03 -64.75
CA ASN A 87 -20.07 149.47 -63.60
C ASN A 87 -20.84 148.31 -62.92
N ASP A 88 -22.17 148.27 -63.08
CA ASP A 88 -23.06 147.25 -62.49
C ASP A 88 -23.13 145.94 -63.30
N ARG A 89 -22.53 145.86 -64.51
CA ARG A 89 -22.64 144.69 -65.40
C ARG A 89 -21.51 143.66 -65.23
N GLU A 90 -20.30 144.10 -64.88
CA GLU A 90 -19.10 143.25 -64.79
C GLU A 90 -19.09 142.37 -63.51
N SER A 91 -19.77 142.83 -62.46
CA SER A 91 -19.95 142.15 -61.17
C SER A 91 -20.95 140.99 -61.20
N LEU A 92 -21.96 141.03 -62.08
CA LEU A 92 -22.97 139.97 -62.20
C LEU A 92 -22.39 138.67 -62.80
N THR A 93 -21.50 138.80 -63.79
CA THR A 93 -20.92 137.64 -64.49
C THR A 93 -19.93 136.82 -63.67
N THR A 94 -19.28 137.43 -62.67
CA THR A 94 -18.36 136.69 -61.77
C THR A 94 -19.11 135.82 -60.77
N LEU A 95 -20.28 136.27 -60.32
CA LEU A 95 -21.04 135.64 -59.24
C LEU A 95 -21.73 134.33 -59.67
N GLN A 96 -22.14 134.22 -60.95
CA GLN A 96 -22.79 133.02 -61.48
C GLN A 96 -21.81 131.84 -61.68
N ALA A 97 -20.51 132.10 -61.83
CA ALA A 97 -19.48 131.06 -61.99
C ALA A 97 -19.11 130.38 -60.66
N ASP A 98 -18.97 131.17 -59.58
CA ASP A 98 -18.63 130.68 -58.23
C ASP A 98 -19.69 129.74 -57.63
N LEU A 99 -20.93 129.81 -58.10
CA LEU A 99 -22.05 128.99 -57.66
C LEU A 99 -22.05 127.57 -58.27
N LEU A 100 -21.60 127.42 -59.51
CA LEU A 100 -21.53 126.10 -60.18
C LEU A 100 -20.37 125.25 -59.62
N LEU A 101 -19.19 125.85 -59.44
CA LEU A 101 -18.01 125.19 -58.89
C LEU A 101 -18.22 124.56 -57.51
N ALA A 102 -19.13 125.12 -56.70
CA ALA A 102 -19.45 124.61 -55.37
C ALA A 102 -20.39 123.38 -55.39
N ARG A 103 -21.08 123.11 -56.51
CA ARG A 103 -21.98 121.97 -56.68
C ARG A 103 -21.22 120.71 -57.11
N ASP A 104 -20.30 120.86 -58.06
CA ASP A 104 -19.58 119.72 -58.62
C ASP A 104 -18.61 119.08 -57.60
N ASP A 105 -17.99 119.91 -56.74
CA ASP A 105 -17.14 119.47 -55.62
C ASP A 105 -17.90 118.68 -54.54
N PHE A 106 -19.24 118.74 -54.52
CA PHE A 106 -20.07 117.88 -53.67
C PHE A 106 -20.29 116.49 -54.32
N GLU A 107 -20.76 116.46 -55.58
CA GLU A 107 -21.11 115.20 -56.26
C GLU A 107 -19.90 114.26 -56.44
N GLU A 108 -18.67 114.78 -56.59
CA GLU A 108 -17.46 113.92 -56.67
C GLU A 108 -17.22 113.09 -55.39
N LYS A 109 -17.63 113.60 -54.22
CA LYS A 109 -17.32 112.98 -52.92
C LYS A 109 -18.33 111.91 -52.48
N LYS A 110 -19.50 111.90 -53.11
CA LYS A 110 -20.70 111.08 -52.85
C LYS A 110 -20.52 109.55 -52.93
N SER A 111 -19.35 109.09 -53.39
CA SER A 111 -19.05 107.69 -53.70
C SER A 111 -17.68 107.20 -53.20
N ARG A 112 -17.07 107.85 -52.20
CA ARG A 112 -15.81 107.37 -51.58
C ARG A 112 -16.05 106.97 -50.11
N PRO A 113 -15.78 105.71 -49.72
CA PRO A 113 -16.23 105.19 -48.42
C PRO A 113 -15.44 105.71 -47.20
N GLU A 114 -14.24 106.25 -47.39
CA GLU A 114 -13.26 106.50 -46.30
C GLU A 114 -13.09 107.96 -45.88
N GLU A 115 -13.47 108.95 -46.70
CA GLU A 115 -13.28 110.37 -46.37
C GLU A 115 -14.58 111.07 -45.96
N SER A 116 -14.63 111.56 -44.73
CA SER A 116 -15.77 112.29 -44.12
C SER A 116 -15.97 113.72 -44.69
N GLY A 117 -15.85 113.88 -46.01
CA GLY A 117 -15.99 115.17 -46.71
C GLY A 117 -17.43 115.60 -46.96
N GLU A 118 -18.39 114.66 -47.14
CA GLU A 118 -19.77 114.94 -47.58
C GLU A 118 -20.48 115.99 -46.71
N ALA A 119 -20.59 115.75 -45.41
CA ALA A 119 -21.24 116.67 -44.47
C ALA A 119 -20.48 118.00 -44.29
N ALA A 120 -19.17 118.02 -44.54
CA ALA A 120 -18.38 119.26 -44.53
C ALA A 120 -18.64 120.10 -45.79
N ALA A 121 -18.72 119.46 -46.96
CA ALA A 121 -19.02 120.10 -48.23
C ALA A 121 -20.44 120.70 -48.26
N ALA A 122 -21.46 119.97 -47.80
CA ALA A 122 -22.83 120.48 -47.69
C ALA A 122 -22.91 121.74 -46.80
N ARG A 123 -22.26 121.73 -45.64
CA ARG A 123 -22.18 122.89 -44.73
C ARG A 123 -21.40 124.06 -45.36
N GLN A 124 -20.37 123.79 -46.17
CA GLN A 124 -19.58 124.80 -46.87
C GLN A 124 -20.33 125.44 -48.05
N LEU A 125 -21.19 124.67 -48.73
CA LEU A 125 -22.12 125.16 -49.76
C LEU A 125 -23.16 126.13 -49.15
N ALA A 126 -23.84 125.70 -48.08
CA ALA A 126 -24.85 126.52 -47.38
C ALA A 126 -24.27 127.86 -46.88
N ALA A 127 -23.09 127.83 -46.25
CA ALA A 127 -22.42 129.03 -45.74
C ALA A 127 -21.99 130.03 -46.84
N ARG A 128 -21.74 129.58 -48.08
CA ARG A 128 -21.46 130.48 -49.21
C ARG A 128 -22.71 131.22 -49.69
N ILE A 129 -23.87 130.56 -49.67
CA ILE A 129 -25.15 131.14 -50.13
C ILE A 129 -25.54 132.34 -49.24
N GLU A 130 -25.37 132.25 -47.92
CA GLU A 130 -25.72 133.35 -47.00
C GLU A 130 -24.88 134.61 -47.20
N VAL A 131 -23.57 134.45 -47.47
CA VAL A 131 -22.64 135.58 -47.68
C VAL A 131 -23.00 136.40 -48.92
N ILE A 132 -23.60 135.78 -49.94
CA ILE A 132 -24.04 136.44 -51.17
C ILE A 132 -25.27 137.33 -50.92
N VAL A 133 -26.26 136.82 -50.17
CA VAL A 133 -27.54 137.52 -49.92
C VAL A 133 -27.36 138.76 -49.03
N ALA A 134 -26.32 138.80 -48.19
CA ALA A 134 -26.08 139.89 -47.23
C ALA A 134 -25.45 141.18 -47.82
N ALA A 135 -25.34 141.31 -49.15
CA ALA A 135 -24.62 142.41 -49.80
C ALA A 135 -25.48 143.70 -49.93
N PRO A 136 -25.00 144.91 -49.55
CA PRO A 136 -25.81 146.15 -49.55
C PRO A 136 -26.33 146.66 -50.91
N TRP A 137 -25.97 146.00 -52.02
CA TRP A 137 -26.45 146.32 -53.38
C TRP A 137 -27.50 145.31 -53.88
N TRP A 138 -27.74 144.23 -53.14
CA TRP A 138 -28.66 143.14 -53.49
C TRP A 138 -30.08 143.66 -53.76
N ASP A 139 -30.63 144.43 -52.80
CA ASP A 139 -31.98 145.02 -52.84
C ASP A 139 -32.23 145.99 -54.01
N HIS A 140 -31.20 146.39 -54.76
CA HIS A 140 -31.32 147.27 -55.92
C HIS A 140 -31.24 146.56 -57.27
N ILE A 141 -30.81 145.29 -57.33
CA ILE A 141 -30.67 144.52 -58.58
C ILE A 141 -31.77 143.44 -58.74
N VAL A 142 -32.32 142.96 -57.62
CA VAL A 142 -33.35 141.89 -57.57
C VAL A 142 -34.57 142.14 -58.46
N VAL A 143 -34.94 143.41 -58.72
CA VAL A 143 -36.14 143.74 -59.51
C VAL A 143 -36.01 143.44 -61.02
N ARG A 144 -34.84 143.01 -61.55
CA ARG A 144 -34.72 142.80 -63.02
C ARG A 144 -33.76 141.76 -63.63
N ILE A 145 -32.86 141.06 -62.90
CA ILE A 145 -31.87 140.16 -63.56
C ILE A 145 -31.69 138.76 -62.92
N ILE A 146 -31.93 138.54 -61.62
CA ILE A 146 -31.77 137.22 -60.99
C ILE A 146 -33.14 136.66 -60.59
N ASP A 147 -33.38 135.39 -60.95
CA ASP A 147 -34.59 134.65 -60.57
C ASP A 147 -34.47 134.12 -59.13
N GLN A 148 -35.45 134.44 -58.29
CA GLN A 148 -35.44 134.08 -56.87
C GLN A 148 -35.63 132.56 -56.67
N GLN A 149 -36.32 131.88 -57.59
CA GLN A 149 -36.65 130.46 -57.49
C GLN A 149 -35.40 129.57 -57.37
N ALA A 150 -34.38 129.84 -58.19
CA ALA A 150 -33.16 129.03 -58.27
C ALA A 150 -32.29 129.08 -57.00
N LEU A 151 -32.46 130.10 -56.14
CA LEU A 151 -31.76 130.21 -54.86
C LEU A 151 -32.41 129.35 -53.77
N GLU A 152 -33.74 129.21 -53.84
CA GLU A 152 -34.53 128.41 -52.90
C GLU A 152 -34.35 126.91 -53.21
N ASP A 153 -34.33 126.52 -54.49
CA ASP A 153 -33.98 125.16 -54.93
C ASP A 153 -32.58 124.73 -54.46
N ALA A 154 -31.58 125.61 -54.61
CA ALA A 154 -30.20 125.36 -54.16
C ALA A 154 -30.08 125.23 -52.64
N ARG A 155 -30.93 125.93 -51.87
CA ARG A 155 -31.02 125.78 -50.40
C ARG A 155 -31.67 124.45 -50.00
N SER A 156 -32.71 123.99 -50.70
CA SER A 156 -33.32 122.68 -50.45
C SER A 156 -32.30 121.56 -50.66
N GLN A 157 -31.68 121.52 -51.85
CA GLN A 157 -30.71 120.47 -52.20
C GLN A 157 -29.53 120.43 -51.22
N GLY A 158 -29.03 121.58 -50.76
CA GLY A 158 -27.98 121.64 -49.74
C GLY A 158 -28.37 121.09 -48.36
N ALA A 159 -29.66 121.08 -48.02
CA ALA A 159 -30.19 120.50 -46.78
C ALA A 159 -30.42 118.98 -46.91
N ASP A 160 -31.07 118.54 -47.99
CA ASP A 160 -31.36 117.13 -48.27
C ASP A 160 -30.06 116.29 -48.28
N LEU A 161 -29.00 116.85 -48.88
CA LEU A 161 -27.67 116.23 -48.95
C LEU A 161 -26.94 116.16 -47.60
N ALA A 162 -27.25 117.06 -46.66
CA ALA A 162 -26.69 117.01 -45.31
C ALA A 162 -27.31 115.88 -44.49
N VAL A 163 -28.63 115.65 -44.62
CA VAL A 163 -29.35 114.56 -43.96
C VAL A 163 -28.80 113.20 -44.41
N ALA A 164 -28.71 112.96 -45.72
CA ALA A 164 -28.21 111.69 -46.26
C ALA A 164 -26.78 111.34 -45.79
N ALA A 165 -25.91 112.34 -45.61
CA ALA A 165 -24.55 112.13 -45.10
C ALA A 165 -24.52 111.73 -43.61
N GLU A 166 -25.47 112.21 -42.80
CA GLU A 166 -25.60 111.84 -41.38
C GLU A 166 -26.21 110.42 -41.24
N GLU A 167 -27.25 110.08 -42.01
CA GLU A 167 -27.84 108.72 -42.05
C GLU A 167 -26.81 107.64 -42.41
N ARG A 168 -26.02 107.87 -43.47
CA ARG A 168 -24.92 106.97 -43.90
C ARG A 168 -23.86 106.78 -42.82
N THR A 169 -23.63 107.80 -42.00
CA THR A 169 -22.61 107.76 -40.95
C THR A 169 -23.10 106.96 -39.74
N ALA A 170 -24.40 107.03 -39.42
CA ALA A 170 -25.03 106.14 -38.43
C ALA A 170 -24.96 104.66 -38.86
N ASN A 171 -25.29 104.35 -40.12
CA ASN A 171 -25.19 102.98 -40.67
C ASN A 171 -23.76 102.41 -40.58
N ARG A 172 -22.74 103.23 -40.86
CA ARG A 172 -21.33 102.80 -40.77
C ARG A 172 -20.92 102.47 -39.32
N ALA A 173 -21.29 103.32 -38.35
CA ALA A 173 -20.97 103.10 -36.94
C ALA A 173 -21.64 101.82 -36.39
N TRP A 174 -22.88 101.54 -36.80
CA TRP A 174 -23.61 100.32 -36.44
C TRP A 174 -22.90 99.04 -36.93
N TRP A 175 -22.44 99.00 -38.19
CA TRP A 175 -21.77 97.81 -38.74
C TRP A 175 -20.41 97.51 -38.07
N THR A 176 -19.66 98.54 -37.68
CA THR A 176 -18.41 98.36 -36.91
C THR A 176 -18.68 97.62 -35.59
N ALA A 177 -19.73 98.01 -34.85
CA ALA A 177 -20.09 97.36 -33.59
C ALA A 177 -20.50 95.88 -33.79
N GLN A 178 -21.22 95.57 -34.88
CA GLN A 178 -21.57 94.18 -35.22
C GLN A 178 -20.32 93.33 -35.54
N ARG A 179 -19.34 93.91 -36.25
CA ARG A 179 -18.07 93.25 -36.55
C ARG A 179 -17.22 92.99 -35.29
N GLU A 180 -17.18 93.94 -34.37
CA GLU A 180 -16.49 93.80 -33.08
C GLU A 180 -17.17 92.73 -32.20
N SER A 181 -18.50 92.68 -32.16
CA SER A 181 -19.27 91.62 -31.49
C SER A 181 -18.92 90.23 -32.05
N ARG A 182 -18.95 90.07 -33.38
CA ARG A 182 -18.54 88.83 -34.06
C ARG A 182 -17.12 88.42 -33.69
N GLN A 183 -16.16 89.35 -33.67
CA GLN A 183 -14.78 89.05 -33.31
C GLN A 183 -14.62 88.62 -31.84
N SER A 184 -15.46 89.15 -30.93
CA SER A 184 -15.45 88.75 -29.51
C SER A 184 -16.04 87.36 -29.24
N ALA A 185 -16.97 86.88 -30.07
CA ALA A 185 -17.55 85.53 -29.95
C ALA A 185 -16.71 84.44 -30.64
N LEU A 186 -15.95 84.81 -31.68
CA LEU A 186 -15.02 83.91 -32.38
C LEU A 186 -13.63 83.83 -31.72
N ALA A 187 -13.39 84.56 -30.62
CA ALA A 187 -12.15 84.46 -29.86
C ALA A 187 -12.01 83.09 -29.17
N VAL A 188 -10.84 82.48 -29.26
CA VAL A 188 -10.60 81.08 -28.84
C VAL A 188 -10.92 80.83 -27.36
N GLU A 189 -10.82 81.84 -26.50
CA GLU A 189 -11.12 81.73 -25.06
C GLU A 189 -12.62 81.73 -24.73
N THR A 190 -13.46 82.26 -25.62
CA THR A 190 -14.93 82.42 -25.45
C THR A 190 -15.76 81.61 -26.44
N ARG A 191 -15.12 80.95 -27.42
CA ARG A 191 -15.76 80.17 -28.48
C ARG A 191 -16.57 79.01 -27.91
N THR A 192 -17.90 79.15 -27.94
CA THR A 192 -18.87 78.13 -27.53
C THR A 192 -20.04 78.14 -28.52
N LEU A 193 -20.68 76.99 -28.74
CA LEU A 193 -21.78 76.87 -29.70
C LEU A 193 -22.91 77.88 -29.41
N GLY A 194 -23.23 78.11 -28.13
CA GLY A 194 -24.20 79.14 -27.71
C GLY A 194 -23.78 80.58 -27.96
N ALA A 195 -22.49 80.93 -27.86
CA ALA A 195 -22.00 82.27 -28.18
C ALA A 195 -22.00 82.55 -29.70
N ILE A 196 -21.65 81.53 -30.51
CA ILE A 196 -21.69 81.63 -31.98
C ILE A 196 -23.14 81.72 -32.46
N GLN A 197 -24.06 80.92 -31.88
CA GLN A 197 -25.50 81.01 -32.18
C GLN A 197 -26.07 82.38 -31.78
N GLY A 198 -25.72 82.92 -30.61
CA GLY A 198 -26.18 84.24 -30.19
C GLY A 198 -25.78 85.36 -31.16
N VAL A 199 -24.52 85.37 -31.63
CA VAL A 199 -24.07 86.33 -32.66
C VAL A 199 -24.74 86.08 -34.02
N LEU A 200 -25.03 84.84 -34.38
CA LEU A 200 -25.79 84.52 -35.59
C LEU A 200 -27.23 85.06 -35.52
N ASP A 201 -27.90 84.89 -34.39
CA ASP A 201 -29.27 85.37 -34.14
C ASP A 201 -29.33 86.91 -34.09
N ASP A 202 -28.34 87.56 -33.46
CA ASP A 202 -28.17 89.03 -33.47
C ASP A 202 -27.99 89.55 -34.91
N LEU A 203 -27.09 88.95 -35.70
CA LEU A 203 -26.83 89.35 -37.08
C LEU A 203 -28.01 89.10 -38.03
N GLN A 204 -28.82 88.08 -37.79
CA GLN A 204 -30.03 87.80 -38.58
C GLN A 204 -31.22 88.70 -38.22
N SER A 205 -31.28 89.20 -36.98
CA SER A 205 -32.43 89.99 -36.49
C SER A 205 -32.22 91.50 -36.54
N ALA A 206 -30.97 91.98 -36.52
CA ALA A 206 -30.67 93.41 -36.47
C ALA A 206 -30.75 94.10 -37.84
N GLN A 207 -31.47 95.24 -37.90
CA GLN A 207 -31.55 96.09 -39.09
C GLN A 207 -30.64 97.33 -38.95
N PRO A 208 -30.06 97.84 -40.05
CA PRO A 208 -29.33 99.11 -40.05
C PRO A 208 -30.30 100.27 -39.77
N PRO A 209 -29.88 101.31 -39.03
CA PRO A 209 -30.78 102.37 -38.56
C PRO A 209 -31.46 103.18 -39.69
N HIS A 210 -30.83 103.29 -40.87
CA HIS A 210 -31.39 103.98 -42.04
C HIS A 210 -31.31 103.09 -43.29
N PRO A 211 -32.25 102.14 -43.51
CA PRO A 211 -32.12 101.10 -44.54
C PRO A 211 -32.10 101.66 -45.98
N SER A 212 -32.67 102.84 -46.23
CA SER A 212 -32.68 103.49 -47.55
C SER A 212 -31.42 104.30 -47.89
N ALA A 213 -30.52 104.57 -46.93
CA ALA A 213 -29.43 105.54 -47.12
C ALA A 213 -28.21 105.00 -47.90
N GLY A 214 -28.03 103.67 -47.91
CA GLY A 214 -26.93 102.94 -48.58
C GLY A 214 -25.57 103.11 -47.90
N GLY A 215 -24.99 102.02 -47.37
CA GLY A 215 -23.72 102.08 -46.60
C GLY A 215 -22.79 100.87 -46.72
N PHE A 216 -23.35 99.66 -46.84
CA PHE A 216 -22.63 98.40 -47.11
C PHE A 216 -23.49 97.52 -48.04
N THR A 217 -22.93 96.44 -48.60
CA THR A 217 -23.63 95.49 -49.48
C THR A 217 -24.16 94.28 -48.72
N ASP A 218 -25.31 93.75 -49.15
CA ASP A 218 -25.94 92.57 -48.55
C ASP A 218 -25.05 91.32 -48.61
N GLU A 219 -24.16 91.25 -49.62
CA GLU A 219 -23.19 90.16 -49.83
C GLU A 219 -22.25 89.96 -48.62
N LEU A 220 -21.77 91.05 -47.99
CA LEU A 220 -20.89 90.99 -46.82
C LEU A 220 -21.60 90.52 -45.54
N ILE A 221 -22.93 90.69 -45.49
CA ILE A 221 -23.76 90.17 -44.40
C ILE A 221 -23.96 88.65 -44.61
N ALA A 222 -24.22 88.24 -45.86
CA ALA A 222 -24.42 86.84 -46.21
C ALA A 222 -23.15 85.99 -46.00
N GLU A 223 -21.97 86.52 -46.34
CA GLU A 223 -20.66 85.88 -46.09
C GLU A 223 -20.44 85.62 -44.60
N ALA A 224 -20.65 86.64 -43.75
CA ALA A 224 -20.50 86.50 -42.30
C ALA A 224 -21.47 85.49 -41.66
N ILE A 225 -22.69 85.41 -42.17
CA ILE A 225 -23.70 84.42 -41.74
C ILE A 225 -23.26 83.00 -42.15
N GLY A 226 -22.73 82.82 -43.36
CA GLY A 226 -22.26 81.52 -43.85
C GLY A 226 -21.09 80.95 -43.04
N GLU A 227 -20.11 81.78 -42.69
CA GLU A 227 -18.98 81.38 -41.84
C GLU A 227 -19.44 80.88 -40.46
N LEU A 228 -20.34 81.63 -39.80
CA LEU A 228 -20.88 81.27 -38.48
C LEU A 228 -21.71 79.98 -38.52
N GLN A 229 -22.50 79.77 -39.57
CA GLN A 229 -23.26 78.53 -39.78
C GLN A 229 -22.34 77.32 -39.99
N GLN A 230 -21.25 77.47 -40.75
CA GLN A 230 -20.27 76.40 -40.93
C GLN A 230 -19.58 76.03 -39.61
N ASP A 231 -19.21 77.02 -38.79
CA ASP A 231 -18.62 76.81 -37.47
C ASP A 231 -19.55 76.04 -36.52
N ILE A 232 -20.85 76.40 -36.48
CA ILE A 232 -21.87 75.70 -35.67
C ILE A 232 -21.98 74.22 -36.07
N VAL A 233 -22.02 73.93 -37.38
CA VAL A 233 -22.07 72.55 -37.89
C VAL A 233 -20.81 71.76 -37.50
N GLN A 234 -19.63 72.36 -37.61
CA GLN A 234 -18.38 71.69 -37.22
C GLN A 234 -18.30 71.41 -35.71
N MET A 235 -18.70 72.36 -34.87
CA MET A 235 -18.69 72.19 -33.42
C MET A 235 -19.75 71.17 -32.95
N SER A 236 -20.97 71.20 -33.49
CA SER A 236 -21.99 70.18 -33.20
C SER A 236 -21.51 68.78 -33.57
N THR A 237 -20.92 68.62 -34.76
CA THR A 237 -20.41 67.32 -35.23
C THR A 237 -19.29 66.78 -34.32
N ALA A 238 -18.43 67.66 -33.81
CA ALA A 238 -17.39 67.28 -32.84
C ALA A 238 -17.97 66.88 -31.47
N GLN A 239 -19.02 67.58 -31.00
CA GLN A 239 -19.72 67.26 -29.76
C GLN A 239 -20.44 65.91 -29.85
N ASP A 240 -21.19 65.65 -30.94
CA ASP A 240 -21.88 64.39 -31.17
C ASP A 240 -20.91 63.19 -31.23
N LEU A 241 -19.76 63.38 -31.90
CA LEU A 241 -18.70 62.36 -31.97
C LEU A 241 -18.08 62.08 -30.58
N ALA A 242 -17.88 63.11 -29.74
CA ALA A 242 -17.39 62.95 -28.39
C ALA A 242 -18.40 62.19 -27.50
N LEU A 243 -19.69 62.54 -27.58
CA LEU A 243 -20.75 61.84 -26.84
C LEU A 243 -20.89 60.37 -27.28
N ALA A 244 -20.80 60.08 -28.58
CA ALA A 244 -20.79 58.71 -29.09
C ALA A 244 -19.57 57.90 -28.60
N ARG A 245 -18.37 58.53 -28.55
CA ARG A 245 -17.17 57.93 -27.94
C ARG A 245 -17.39 57.61 -26.46
N PHE A 246 -17.91 58.55 -25.67
CA PHE A 246 -18.15 58.32 -24.23
C PHE A 246 -19.15 57.19 -23.98
N ALA A 247 -20.24 57.11 -24.75
CA ALA A 247 -21.20 56.00 -24.65
C ALA A 247 -20.55 54.64 -24.96
N SER A 248 -19.69 54.58 -25.98
CA SER A 248 -18.93 53.36 -26.32
C SER A 248 -17.92 52.99 -25.23
N LEU A 249 -17.22 53.98 -24.64
CA LEU A 249 -16.26 53.74 -23.56
C LEU A 249 -16.96 53.24 -22.29
N GLN A 250 -18.11 53.82 -21.94
CA GLN A 250 -18.93 53.36 -20.82
C GLN A 250 -19.41 51.92 -21.04
N GLN A 251 -19.89 51.59 -22.24
CA GLN A 251 -20.28 50.22 -22.59
C GLN A 251 -19.10 49.24 -22.49
N ASN A 252 -17.90 49.62 -22.94
CA ASN A 252 -16.72 48.77 -22.88
C ASN A 252 -16.24 48.56 -21.43
N ILE A 253 -16.29 49.59 -20.60
CA ILE A 253 -15.96 49.52 -19.17
C ILE A 253 -16.96 48.62 -18.42
N ALA A 254 -18.26 48.77 -18.67
CA ALA A 254 -19.29 47.91 -18.09
C ALA A 254 -19.14 46.44 -18.54
N ALA A 255 -18.72 46.21 -19.79
CA ALA A 255 -18.50 44.89 -20.37
C ALA A 255 -17.14 44.25 -20.03
N ALA A 256 -16.25 44.95 -19.32
CA ALA A 256 -14.90 44.46 -19.03
C ALA A 256 -14.91 43.15 -18.21
N THR A 257 -14.17 42.15 -18.71
CA THR A 257 -14.06 40.80 -18.14
C THR A 257 -12.87 40.63 -17.20
N ASP A 258 -11.90 41.55 -17.24
CA ASP A 258 -10.63 41.46 -16.55
C ASP A 258 -9.97 42.85 -16.44
N LEU A 259 -8.96 42.95 -15.59
CA LEU A 259 -8.29 44.22 -15.28
C LEU A 259 -7.46 44.79 -16.45
N ALA A 260 -7.07 43.97 -17.44
CA ALA A 260 -6.32 44.44 -18.60
C ALA A 260 -7.26 45.12 -19.62
N ALA A 261 -8.38 44.47 -19.96
CA ALA A 261 -9.43 45.06 -20.79
C ALA A 261 -10.01 46.34 -20.16
N LEU A 262 -10.17 46.36 -18.83
CA LEU A 262 -10.59 47.56 -18.10
C LEU A 262 -9.54 48.68 -18.16
N ALA A 263 -8.25 48.35 -18.04
CA ALA A 263 -7.16 49.32 -18.16
C ALA A 263 -7.05 49.90 -19.57
N GLU A 264 -7.22 49.08 -20.61
CA GLU A 264 -7.26 49.51 -22.01
C GLU A 264 -8.43 50.47 -22.28
N ALA A 265 -9.65 50.10 -21.86
CA ALA A 265 -10.83 50.96 -21.99
C ALA A 265 -10.71 52.27 -21.18
N SER A 266 -10.02 52.22 -20.03
CA SER A 266 -9.73 53.41 -19.21
C SER A 266 -8.63 54.30 -19.78
N ALA A 267 -7.65 53.74 -20.50
CA ALA A 267 -6.57 54.50 -21.13
C ALA A 267 -7.08 55.38 -22.29
N ALA A 268 -8.09 54.91 -23.04
CA ALA A 268 -8.76 55.69 -24.07
C ALA A 268 -9.49 56.94 -23.52
N LEU A 269 -9.73 57.02 -22.20
CA LEU A 269 -10.28 58.20 -21.52
C LEU A 269 -9.25 59.35 -21.38
N ALA A 270 -7.97 59.11 -21.72
CA ALA A 270 -6.89 60.10 -21.66
C ALA A 270 -6.57 60.77 -23.01
N GLU A 271 -7.25 60.40 -24.10
CA GLU A 271 -7.09 61.07 -25.40
C GLU A 271 -7.55 62.56 -25.32
N PRO A 272 -6.84 63.49 -26.00
CA PRO A 272 -7.25 64.89 -26.04
C PRO A 272 -8.55 65.06 -26.84
N LEU A 273 -9.57 65.64 -26.20
CA LEU A 273 -10.88 65.88 -26.82
C LEU A 273 -10.80 66.95 -27.94
N PRO A 274 -11.61 66.81 -29.02
CA PRO A 274 -11.75 67.85 -30.03
C PRO A 274 -12.33 69.14 -29.41
N ILE A 275 -11.98 70.28 -30.00
CA ILE A 275 -12.11 71.60 -29.35
C ILE A 275 -13.57 72.11 -29.34
N ASP A 276 -14.30 71.80 -28.28
CA ASP A 276 -15.42 72.61 -27.77
C ASP A 276 -15.28 72.79 -26.25
N ARG A 277 -15.69 73.96 -25.74
CA ARG A 277 -15.70 74.31 -24.31
C ARG A 277 -17.12 74.57 -23.83
N ASN A 278 -17.92 73.50 -23.79
CA ASN A 278 -19.15 73.44 -23.02
C ASN A 278 -18.97 72.58 -21.74
N PRO A 279 -18.18 73.06 -20.75
CA PRO A 279 -17.55 72.19 -19.74
C PRO A 279 -18.48 71.33 -18.87
N PRO A 280 -19.59 71.82 -18.28
CA PRO A 280 -20.21 71.12 -17.15
C PRO A 280 -20.88 69.79 -17.52
N ALA A 281 -21.26 69.59 -18.77
CA ALA A 281 -21.88 68.34 -19.22
C ALA A 281 -20.85 67.24 -19.47
N ILE A 282 -19.73 67.58 -20.13
CA ILE A 282 -18.68 66.60 -20.49
C ILE A 282 -17.87 66.21 -19.27
N GLU A 283 -17.54 67.15 -18.38
CA GLU A 283 -16.82 66.86 -17.13
C GLU A 283 -17.59 65.89 -16.23
N ALA A 284 -18.93 66.03 -16.14
CA ALA A 284 -19.78 65.13 -15.38
C ALA A 284 -19.83 63.71 -15.97
N ILE A 285 -19.89 63.58 -17.31
CA ILE A 285 -19.85 62.27 -18.00
C ILE A 285 -18.49 61.60 -17.77
N VAL A 286 -17.39 62.33 -17.96
CA VAL A 286 -16.02 61.83 -17.74
C VAL A 286 -15.81 61.39 -16.30
N GLN A 287 -16.39 62.08 -15.30
CA GLN A 287 -16.31 61.65 -13.90
C GLN A 287 -17.17 60.39 -13.66
N SER A 288 -18.40 60.34 -14.18
CA SER A 288 -19.26 59.15 -14.06
C SER A 288 -18.60 57.88 -14.62
N ILE A 289 -17.91 57.99 -15.76
CA ILE A 289 -17.20 56.86 -16.37
C ILE A 289 -15.98 56.44 -15.53
N LYS A 290 -15.29 57.36 -14.85
CA LYS A 290 -14.20 57.03 -13.90
C LYS A 290 -14.71 56.33 -12.65
N ASP A 291 -15.84 56.77 -12.11
CA ASP A 291 -16.45 56.17 -10.92
C ASP A 291 -16.99 54.76 -11.25
N GLU A 292 -17.55 54.56 -12.44
CA GLU A 292 -17.95 53.24 -12.95
C GLU A 292 -16.74 52.32 -13.21
N ALA A 293 -15.68 52.83 -13.86
CA ALA A 293 -14.44 52.06 -14.06
C ALA A 293 -13.80 51.64 -12.73
N ARG A 294 -13.84 52.51 -11.72
CA ARG A 294 -13.40 52.18 -10.36
C ARG A 294 -14.24 51.07 -9.74
N ALA A 295 -15.56 51.14 -9.82
CA ALA A 295 -16.45 50.12 -9.27
C ALA A 295 -16.24 48.75 -9.95
N VAL A 296 -16.02 48.73 -11.27
CA VAL A 296 -15.67 47.51 -12.00
C VAL A 296 -14.27 47.00 -11.61
N ALA A 297 -13.29 47.87 -11.38
CA ALA A 297 -11.96 47.48 -10.90
C ALA A 297 -11.99 46.82 -9.51
N GLU A 298 -12.76 47.40 -8.57
CA GLU A 298 -12.93 46.84 -7.23
C GLU A 298 -13.63 45.46 -7.29
N LEU A 299 -14.68 45.31 -8.10
CA LEU A 299 -15.36 44.01 -8.31
C LEU A 299 -14.46 42.94 -8.96
N LEU A 300 -13.63 43.31 -9.94
CA LEU A 300 -12.71 42.38 -10.61
C LEU A 300 -11.55 41.98 -9.69
N GLY A 301 -11.04 42.91 -8.87
CA GLY A 301 -10.01 42.63 -7.86
C GLY A 301 -10.49 41.65 -6.78
N ASP A 302 -11.69 41.88 -6.23
CA ASP A 302 -12.31 40.98 -5.24
C ASP A 302 -12.55 39.58 -5.83
N ARG A 303 -13.02 39.50 -7.09
CA ARG A 303 -13.17 38.23 -7.81
C ARG A 303 -11.84 37.50 -7.94
N ASP A 304 -10.79 38.16 -8.42
CA ASP A 304 -9.50 37.52 -8.70
C ASP A 304 -8.80 37.07 -7.40
N ALA A 305 -9.00 37.80 -6.29
CA ALA A 305 -8.63 37.35 -4.95
C ALA A 305 -9.37 36.06 -4.56
N MET A 306 -10.70 36.00 -4.70
CA MET A 306 -11.48 34.78 -4.41
C MET A 306 -11.07 33.59 -5.29
N VAL A 307 -10.75 33.79 -6.58
CA VAL A 307 -10.24 32.73 -7.47
C VAL A 307 -8.89 32.20 -6.97
N SER A 308 -8.01 33.08 -6.51
CA SER A 308 -6.70 32.72 -5.95
C SER A 308 -6.84 31.91 -4.66
N GLU A 309 -7.65 32.38 -3.71
CA GLU A 309 -7.91 31.68 -2.44
C GLU A 309 -8.57 30.32 -2.65
N LEU A 310 -9.62 30.23 -3.49
CA LEU A 310 -10.26 28.96 -3.82
C LEU A 310 -9.32 28.02 -4.57
N THR A 311 -8.37 28.53 -5.36
CA THR A 311 -7.34 27.71 -6.00
C THR A 311 -6.35 27.14 -4.99
N ALA A 312 -5.93 27.92 -3.99
CA ALA A 312 -5.09 27.44 -2.90
C ALA A 312 -5.83 26.42 -2.00
N VAL A 313 -7.13 26.65 -1.72
CA VAL A 313 -7.97 25.71 -0.98
C VAL A 313 -8.16 24.40 -1.75
N LEU A 314 -8.46 24.45 -3.05
CA LEU A 314 -8.59 23.25 -3.90
C LEU A 314 -7.28 22.45 -3.91
N ALA A 315 -6.13 23.10 -4.10
CA ALA A 315 -4.83 22.45 -4.04
C ALA A 315 -4.53 21.86 -2.65
N SER A 316 -4.97 22.53 -1.57
CA SER A 316 -4.84 22.04 -0.18
C SER A 316 -5.83 20.91 0.17
N ILE A 317 -6.82 20.63 -0.67
CA ILE A 317 -7.72 19.47 -0.57
C ILE A 317 -7.17 18.32 -1.42
N GLN A 318 -6.80 18.60 -2.67
CA GLN A 318 -6.29 17.60 -3.62
C GLN A 318 -4.92 17.02 -3.22
N ASN A 319 -4.07 17.81 -2.55
CA ASN A 319 -2.78 17.36 -2.01
C ASN A 319 -2.85 17.07 -0.49
N ALA A 320 -4.04 16.87 0.07
CA ALA A 320 -4.17 16.43 1.46
C ALA A 320 -3.79 14.94 1.55
N ASP A 321 -2.75 14.63 2.32
CA ASP A 321 -2.40 13.25 2.65
C ASP A 321 -3.53 12.62 3.49
N LEU A 322 -4.29 11.70 2.89
CA LEU A 322 -5.43 11.05 3.54
C LEU A 322 -5.00 9.98 4.56
N GLU A 323 -3.73 9.58 4.60
CA GLU A 323 -3.21 8.70 5.65
C GLU A 323 -3.07 9.47 6.98
N THR A 324 -2.63 10.74 6.95
CA THR A 324 -2.34 11.53 8.17
C THR A 324 -3.31 12.67 8.46
N THR A 325 -4.09 13.16 7.49
CA THR A 325 -5.05 14.26 7.70
C THR A 325 -6.18 13.84 8.66
N SER A 326 -6.62 14.73 9.55
CA SER A 326 -7.77 14.47 10.42
C SER A 326 -9.10 14.76 9.71
N LEU A 327 -10.12 13.93 9.96
CA LEU A 327 -11.48 14.15 9.46
C LEU A 327 -12.02 15.52 9.91
N GLU A 328 -11.73 15.94 11.15
CA GLU A 328 -12.12 17.25 11.70
C GLU A 328 -11.55 18.43 10.89
N SER A 329 -10.29 18.35 10.42
CA SER A 329 -9.68 19.40 9.60
C SER A 329 -10.41 19.55 8.26
N MET A 330 -10.75 18.44 7.61
CA MET A 330 -11.49 18.48 6.34
C MET A 330 -12.97 18.85 6.55
N GLN A 331 -13.56 18.52 7.70
CA GLN A 331 -14.89 19.01 8.09
C GLN A 331 -14.91 20.54 8.28
N SER A 332 -13.88 21.14 8.89
CA SER A 332 -13.80 22.61 8.97
C SER A 332 -13.71 23.23 7.58
N LYS A 333 -12.77 22.76 6.72
CA LYS A 333 -12.64 23.25 5.34
C LYS A 333 -13.96 23.20 4.56
N ALA A 334 -14.72 22.10 4.67
CA ALA A 334 -16.03 21.98 4.04
C ALA A 334 -17.08 22.94 4.64
N ALA A 335 -17.09 23.13 5.97
CA ALA A 335 -18.00 24.05 6.64
C ALA A 335 -17.69 25.53 6.33
N ASP A 336 -16.42 25.87 6.12
CA ASP A 336 -15.99 27.23 5.78
C ASP A 336 -16.26 27.55 4.30
N LEU A 337 -16.05 26.58 3.39
CA LEU A 337 -16.52 26.66 2.00
C LEU A 337 -18.05 26.83 1.89
N ALA A 338 -18.81 26.10 2.70
CA ALA A 338 -20.27 26.21 2.74
C ALA A 338 -20.80 27.54 3.34
N ARG A 339 -19.93 28.39 3.86
CA ARG A 339 -20.24 29.74 4.38
C ARG A 339 -19.82 30.87 3.44
N LEU A 340 -19.18 30.56 2.30
CA LEU A 340 -18.66 31.58 1.39
C LEU A 340 -19.79 32.27 0.61
N GLU A 341 -20.08 33.52 0.95
CA GLU A 341 -21.09 34.34 0.26
C GLU A 341 -20.49 34.93 -1.04
N ILE A 342 -20.77 34.28 -2.18
CA ILE A 342 -20.29 34.73 -3.50
C ILE A 342 -21.32 35.67 -4.15
N PRO A 343 -20.96 36.89 -4.58
CA PRO A 343 -21.88 37.82 -5.24
C PRO A 343 -22.57 37.25 -6.48
N ALA A 344 -23.87 37.48 -6.62
CA ALA A 344 -24.70 36.96 -7.72
C ALA A 344 -24.44 37.60 -9.11
N ASP A 345 -23.40 38.43 -9.25
CA ASP A 345 -23.01 39.03 -10.54
C ASP A 345 -22.43 37.95 -11.49
N PRO A 346 -22.70 38.01 -12.81
CA PRO A 346 -22.18 37.03 -13.78
C PRO A 346 -20.65 36.92 -13.81
N ARG A 347 -19.90 37.99 -13.47
CA ARG A 347 -18.43 37.95 -13.45
C ARG A 347 -17.88 36.97 -12.40
N TYR A 348 -18.69 36.57 -11.42
CA TYR A 348 -18.33 35.63 -10.35
C TYR A 348 -18.71 34.16 -10.67
N GLU A 349 -19.16 33.82 -11.89
CA GLU A 349 -19.56 32.44 -12.20
C GLU A 349 -18.40 31.45 -12.04
N ALA A 350 -17.20 31.80 -12.52
CA ALA A 350 -15.99 30.99 -12.31
C ALA A 350 -15.63 30.81 -10.82
N VAL A 351 -16.01 31.76 -9.95
CA VAL A 351 -15.83 31.65 -8.49
C VAL A 351 -16.82 30.63 -7.91
N ARG A 352 -18.08 30.62 -8.38
CA ARG A 352 -19.09 29.60 -8.01
C ARG A 352 -18.66 28.20 -8.44
N GLU A 353 -18.21 28.03 -9.70
CA GLU A 353 -17.70 26.75 -10.21
C GLU A 353 -16.49 26.25 -9.41
N ARG A 354 -15.56 27.15 -9.07
CA ARG A 354 -14.39 26.81 -8.24
C ARG A 354 -14.80 26.41 -6.82
N ALA A 355 -15.72 27.15 -6.19
CA ALA A 355 -16.22 26.82 -4.85
C ALA A 355 -16.98 25.49 -4.81
N ALA A 356 -17.80 25.20 -5.81
CA ALA A 356 -18.48 23.91 -5.96
C ALA A 356 -17.47 22.76 -6.12
N SER A 357 -16.40 22.97 -6.91
CA SER A 357 -15.30 22.01 -7.07
C SER A 357 -14.56 21.76 -5.74
N CYS A 358 -14.30 22.82 -4.97
CA CYS A 358 -13.71 22.70 -3.63
C CYS A 358 -14.61 21.92 -2.66
N ALA A 359 -15.91 22.21 -2.65
CA ALA A 359 -16.88 21.52 -1.79
C ALA A 359 -16.98 20.02 -2.14
N GLN A 360 -17.09 19.67 -3.43
CA GLN A 360 -17.12 18.29 -3.89
C GLN A 360 -15.83 17.54 -3.52
N GLY A 361 -14.65 18.17 -3.69
CA GLY A 361 -13.38 17.60 -3.28
C GLY A 361 -13.27 17.39 -1.76
N ALA A 362 -13.73 18.36 -0.96
CA ALA A 362 -13.73 18.26 0.50
C ALA A 362 -14.67 17.16 0.99
N ASP A 363 -15.85 17.01 0.40
CA ASP A 363 -16.82 15.96 0.77
C ASP A 363 -16.36 14.56 0.34
N ALA A 364 -15.70 14.42 -0.82
CA ALA A 364 -15.06 13.17 -1.22
C ALA A 364 -13.95 12.77 -0.22
N ALA A 365 -13.06 13.70 0.13
CA ALA A 365 -12.02 13.47 1.14
C ALA A 365 -12.61 13.15 2.53
N ARG A 366 -13.68 13.84 2.95
CA ARG A 366 -14.40 13.53 4.20
C ARG A 366 -15.00 12.12 4.20
N ALA A 367 -15.52 11.64 3.08
CA ALA A 367 -16.08 10.29 2.97
C ALA A 367 -14.98 9.23 3.17
N VAL A 368 -13.84 9.39 2.50
CA VAL A 368 -12.68 8.49 2.65
C VAL A 368 -12.12 8.51 4.08
N LEU A 369 -11.91 9.71 4.66
CA LEU A 369 -11.42 9.87 6.03
C LEU A 369 -12.40 9.28 7.07
N ALA A 370 -13.71 9.38 6.84
CA ALA A 370 -14.71 8.79 7.74
C ALA A 370 -14.79 7.26 7.65
N GLU A 371 -14.50 6.66 6.48
CA GLU A 371 -14.36 5.20 6.35
C GLU A 371 -13.05 4.70 6.96
N ARG A 372 -11.94 5.44 6.79
CA ARG A 372 -10.67 5.18 7.48
C ARG A 372 -10.84 5.16 8.99
N ASP A 373 -11.41 6.22 9.56
CA ASP A 373 -11.57 6.37 11.01
C ASP A 373 -12.53 5.32 11.59
N ARG A 374 -13.58 4.93 10.83
CA ARG A 374 -14.46 3.79 11.15
C ARG A 374 -13.70 2.45 11.13
N SER A 375 -12.94 2.20 10.06
CA SER A 375 -12.15 0.99 9.89
C SER A 375 -11.12 0.81 11.02
N LEU A 376 -10.40 1.88 11.37
CA LEU A 376 -9.43 1.87 12.47
C LEU A 376 -10.10 1.67 13.84
N ALA A 377 -11.27 2.26 14.08
CA ALA A 377 -12.03 2.04 15.32
C ALA A 377 -12.49 0.57 15.46
N TRP A 378 -12.98 -0.04 14.38
CA TRP A 378 -13.36 -1.46 14.34
C TRP A 378 -12.15 -2.38 14.59
N ILE A 379 -11.02 -2.10 13.94
CA ILE A 379 -9.77 -2.87 14.13
C ILE A 379 -9.29 -2.77 15.59
N ALA A 380 -9.40 -1.59 16.22
CA ALA A 380 -9.06 -1.40 17.62
C ALA A 380 -10.02 -2.17 18.57
N GLU A 381 -11.33 -2.17 18.30
CA GLU A 381 -12.32 -2.94 19.06
C GLU A 381 -12.02 -4.46 18.99
N ARG A 382 -11.84 -5.00 17.78
CA ARG A 382 -11.49 -6.41 17.56
C ARG A 382 -10.13 -6.77 18.17
N SER A 383 -9.12 -5.90 18.11
CA SER A 383 -7.82 -6.15 18.78
C SER A 383 -7.92 -6.17 20.31
N ASN A 384 -8.94 -5.55 20.91
CA ASN A 384 -9.20 -5.67 22.35
C ASN A 384 -9.93 -6.98 22.67
N GLU A 385 -10.98 -7.33 21.91
CA GLU A 385 -11.70 -8.60 22.06
C GLU A 385 -10.79 -9.82 21.93
N LEU A 386 -9.85 -9.81 20.98
CA LEU A 386 -8.86 -10.88 20.75
C LEU A 386 -8.09 -11.26 22.03
N SER A 387 -7.82 -10.29 22.91
CA SER A 387 -7.11 -10.52 24.19
C SER A 387 -7.93 -11.29 25.24
N SER A 388 -9.23 -11.49 24.99
CA SER A 388 -10.16 -12.23 25.85
C SER A 388 -10.53 -13.63 25.35
N ILE A 389 -9.95 -14.06 24.21
CA ILE A 389 -10.26 -15.37 23.59
C ILE A 389 -9.38 -16.47 24.21
N ASP A 390 -10.05 -17.43 24.85
CA ASP A 390 -9.48 -18.52 25.65
C ASP A 390 -9.57 -19.91 24.99
N SER A 391 -10.11 -19.99 23.77
CA SER A 391 -10.46 -21.27 23.14
C SER A 391 -10.50 -21.19 21.60
N LEU A 392 -10.14 -22.29 20.94
CA LEU A 392 -10.06 -22.37 19.47
C LEU A 392 -11.44 -22.22 18.80
N ASP A 393 -12.51 -22.72 19.43
CA ASP A 393 -13.88 -22.55 18.91
C ASP A 393 -14.32 -21.08 18.93
N ALA A 394 -13.95 -20.34 20.00
CA ALA A 394 -14.17 -18.89 20.08
C ALA A 394 -13.27 -18.12 19.10
N MET A 395 -12.04 -18.57 18.85
CA MET A 395 -11.15 -18.01 17.83
C MET A 395 -11.73 -18.18 16.41
N ALA A 396 -12.28 -19.36 16.09
CA ALA A 396 -12.94 -19.61 14.82
C ALA A 396 -14.20 -18.76 14.64
N ALA A 397 -15.00 -18.60 15.69
CA ALA A 397 -16.15 -17.70 15.69
C ALA A 397 -15.74 -16.24 15.47
N PHE A 398 -14.68 -15.77 16.15
CA PHE A 398 -14.12 -14.43 15.99
C PHE A 398 -13.57 -14.19 14.57
N ALA A 399 -12.87 -15.16 13.99
CA ALA A 399 -12.37 -15.09 12.62
C ALA A 399 -13.52 -14.95 11.59
N SER A 400 -14.67 -15.60 11.81
CA SER A 400 -15.83 -15.48 10.91
C SER A 400 -16.44 -14.06 10.83
N VAL A 401 -16.17 -13.19 11.82
CA VAL A 401 -16.62 -11.79 11.81
C VAL A 401 -15.95 -10.98 10.69
N PHE A 402 -14.78 -11.41 10.22
CA PHE A 402 -14.04 -10.77 9.12
C PHE A 402 -14.63 -11.08 7.73
N GLU A 403 -15.52 -12.07 7.62
CA GLU A 403 -16.23 -12.42 6.37
C GLU A 403 -17.57 -11.67 6.21
N GLY A 404 -17.96 -10.84 7.19
CA GLY A 404 -19.26 -10.16 7.23
C GLY A 404 -19.30 -8.77 6.60
N ASP A 405 -20.51 -8.27 6.30
CA ASP A 405 -20.75 -6.94 5.73
C ASP A 405 -20.23 -5.76 6.59
N ASP A 406 -19.96 -5.98 7.88
CA ASP A 406 -19.41 -4.98 8.81
C ASP A 406 -17.86 -4.94 8.83
N SER A 407 -17.17 -5.67 7.93
CA SER A 407 -15.72 -5.63 7.77
C SER A 407 -15.23 -4.22 7.37
N PRO A 408 -14.00 -3.80 7.76
CA PRO A 408 -13.43 -2.50 7.39
C PRO A 408 -13.23 -2.36 5.86
N LYS A 409 -13.57 -1.19 5.29
CA LYS A 409 -13.63 -0.97 3.82
C LYS A 409 -12.70 0.13 3.32
N SER A 410 -11.81 0.62 4.20
CA SER A 410 -10.81 1.64 3.86
C SER A 410 -9.66 1.06 3.04
N GLU A 411 -9.54 1.48 1.77
CA GLU A 411 -8.42 1.14 0.87
C GLU A 411 -7.09 1.85 1.22
N LEU A 412 -7.09 2.74 2.22
CA LEU A 412 -5.89 3.46 2.68
C LEU A 412 -4.89 2.55 3.42
N ALA A 413 -3.60 2.83 3.24
CA ALA A 413 -2.50 1.98 3.70
C ALA A 413 -2.44 1.86 5.23
N VAL A 414 -2.79 2.91 5.98
CA VAL A 414 -2.84 2.86 7.46
C VAL A 414 -3.91 1.89 7.97
N ALA A 415 -5.04 1.74 7.26
CA ALA A 415 -6.09 0.81 7.62
C ALA A 415 -5.73 -0.64 7.22
N ILE A 416 -5.15 -0.82 6.03
CA ILE A 416 -4.65 -2.12 5.55
C ILE A 416 -3.56 -2.64 6.49
N SER A 417 -2.55 -1.82 6.81
CA SER A 417 -1.47 -2.22 7.72
C SER A 417 -1.99 -2.57 9.12
N ALA A 418 -2.97 -1.83 9.65
CA ALA A 418 -3.60 -2.16 10.93
C ALA A 418 -4.41 -3.48 10.89
N LEU A 419 -4.98 -3.83 9.74
CA LEU A 419 -5.68 -5.10 9.52
C LEU A 419 -4.70 -6.28 9.40
N GLU A 420 -3.57 -6.09 8.71
CA GLU A 420 -2.47 -7.07 8.64
C GLU A 420 -1.87 -7.35 10.03
N ASP A 421 -1.66 -6.29 10.82
CA ASP A 421 -1.17 -6.38 12.20
C ASP A 421 -2.15 -7.15 13.11
N LEU A 422 -3.47 -6.98 12.90
CA LEU A 422 -4.51 -7.74 13.60
C LEU A 422 -4.55 -9.21 13.14
N ALA A 423 -4.46 -9.47 11.83
CA ALA A 423 -4.40 -10.84 11.30
C ALA A 423 -3.17 -11.62 11.82
N ALA A 424 -2.01 -10.95 11.92
CA ALA A 424 -0.81 -11.54 12.52
C ALA A 424 -1.02 -11.90 14.01
N ARG A 425 -1.71 -11.05 14.78
CA ARG A 425 -2.06 -11.32 16.18
C ARG A 425 -3.04 -12.49 16.33
N ILE A 426 -4.03 -12.60 15.43
CA ILE A 426 -4.98 -13.73 15.39
C ILE A 426 -4.21 -15.04 15.16
N GLY A 427 -3.31 -15.08 14.16
CA GLY A 427 -2.46 -16.23 13.89
C GLY A 427 -1.59 -16.63 15.10
N ALA A 428 -0.99 -15.64 15.78
CA ALA A 428 -0.20 -15.88 16.98
C ALA A 428 -1.03 -16.45 18.15
N GLN A 429 -2.20 -15.86 18.46
CA GLN A 429 -3.07 -16.34 19.54
C GLN A 429 -3.64 -17.73 19.22
N SER A 430 -3.95 -18.03 17.95
CA SER A 430 -4.36 -19.37 17.54
C SER A 430 -3.26 -20.42 17.78
N GLN A 431 -2.00 -20.10 17.49
CA GLN A 431 -0.86 -21.01 17.75
C GLN A 431 -0.65 -21.25 19.25
N VAL A 432 -0.85 -20.23 20.10
CA VAL A 432 -0.80 -20.40 21.57
C VAL A 432 -1.90 -21.36 22.03
N LEU A 433 -3.14 -21.18 21.57
CA LEU A 433 -4.27 -22.03 21.94
C LEU A 433 -4.16 -23.47 21.39
N GLU A 434 -3.55 -23.66 20.22
CA GLU A 434 -3.21 -24.99 19.69
C GLU A 434 -2.13 -25.70 20.54
N GLU A 435 -1.11 -24.99 20.97
CA GLU A 435 -0.04 -25.52 21.82
C GLU A 435 -0.53 -25.83 23.24
N GLU A 436 -1.35 -24.96 23.85
CA GLU A 436 -2.02 -25.23 25.13
C GLU A 436 -2.93 -26.47 25.03
N ARG A 437 -3.72 -26.58 23.95
CA ARG A 437 -4.52 -27.78 23.68
C ARG A 437 -3.65 -29.03 23.56
N ARG A 438 -2.52 -28.98 22.83
CA ARG A 438 -1.59 -30.11 22.70
C ARG A 438 -1.04 -30.53 24.06
N GLN A 439 -0.62 -29.59 24.89
CA GLN A 439 -0.12 -29.87 26.24
C GLN A 439 -1.18 -30.52 27.14
N VAL A 440 -2.44 -30.09 27.04
CA VAL A 440 -3.58 -30.71 27.74
C VAL A 440 -3.88 -32.12 27.23
N GLU A 441 -3.93 -32.34 25.91
CA GLU A 441 -4.13 -33.67 25.32
C GLU A 441 -3.01 -34.64 25.71
N GLU A 442 -1.74 -34.19 25.70
CA GLU A 442 -0.60 -34.98 26.17
C GLU A 442 -0.66 -35.27 27.67
N SER A 443 -1.08 -34.32 28.52
CA SER A 443 -1.25 -34.55 29.96
C SER A 443 -2.36 -35.57 30.24
N ILE A 444 -3.49 -35.48 29.51
CA ILE A 444 -4.57 -36.49 29.57
C ILE A 444 -4.05 -37.87 29.14
N ALA A 445 -3.24 -37.94 28.08
CA ALA A 445 -2.64 -39.19 27.62
C ALA A 445 -1.66 -39.80 28.64
N ARG A 446 -0.78 -38.99 29.24
CA ARG A 446 0.14 -39.43 30.32
C ARG A 446 -0.62 -39.86 31.57
N ALA A 447 -1.67 -39.13 31.96
CA ALA A 447 -2.55 -39.50 33.07
C ALA A 447 -3.27 -40.84 32.81
N ALA A 448 -3.78 -41.05 31.59
CA ALA A 448 -4.40 -42.31 31.19
C ALA A 448 -3.39 -43.49 31.20
N ALA A 449 -2.17 -43.27 30.70
CA ALA A 449 -1.10 -44.26 30.76
C ALA A 449 -0.73 -44.65 32.21
N CYS A 450 -0.57 -43.67 33.11
CA CYS A 450 -0.34 -43.92 34.54
C CYS A 450 -1.48 -44.75 35.17
N ALA A 451 -2.74 -44.44 34.83
CA ALA A 451 -3.90 -45.19 35.31
C ALA A 451 -3.99 -46.64 34.76
N VAL A 452 -3.34 -46.95 33.64
CA VAL A 452 -3.15 -48.32 33.15
C VAL A 452 -2.00 -49.01 33.90
N SER A 453 -0.86 -48.33 34.07
CA SER A 453 0.29 -48.86 34.83
C SER A 453 -0.09 -49.26 36.26
N LEU A 454 -0.88 -48.44 36.96
CA LEU A 454 -1.37 -48.76 38.32
C LEU A 454 -2.08 -50.12 38.41
N ARG A 455 -2.99 -50.43 37.46
CA ARG A 455 -3.71 -51.71 37.44
C ARG A 455 -2.83 -52.88 37.06
N GLU A 456 -1.87 -52.66 36.16
CA GLU A 456 -0.92 -53.71 35.75
C GLU A 456 0.11 -53.99 36.87
N ILE A 457 0.46 -53.01 37.70
CA ILE A 457 1.26 -53.21 38.93
C ILE A 457 0.52 -54.16 39.90
N GLU A 458 -0.76 -53.90 40.18
CA GLU A 458 -1.59 -54.76 41.04
C GLU A 458 -1.64 -56.20 40.49
N LYS A 459 -1.96 -56.35 39.21
CA LYS A 459 -2.01 -57.64 38.49
C LYS A 459 -0.65 -58.35 38.44
N LEU A 460 0.48 -57.63 38.35
CA LEU A 460 1.82 -58.20 38.39
C LEU A 460 2.17 -58.81 39.76
N PHE A 461 1.58 -58.32 40.85
CA PHE A 461 1.65 -59.01 42.15
C PHE A 461 0.78 -60.27 42.17
N GLU A 462 -0.46 -60.22 41.65
CA GLU A 462 -1.35 -61.40 41.59
C GLU A 462 -0.71 -62.59 40.86
N VAL A 463 0.00 -62.33 39.75
CA VAL A 463 0.70 -63.37 38.97
C VAL A 463 2.13 -63.65 39.44
N GLY A 464 2.52 -63.23 40.65
CA GLY A 464 3.81 -63.57 41.25
C GLY A 464 5.03 -62.96 40.55
N SER A 465 4.90 -61.79 39.93
CA SER A 465 5.98 -61.09 39.20
C SER A 465 6.42 -59.76 39.87
N PRO A 466 6.75 -59.71 41.17
CA PRO A 466 6.99 -58.46 41.90
C PRO A 466 8.20 -57.66 41.40
N ALA A 467 9.23 -58.30 40.84
CA ALA A 467 10.36 -57.60 40.23
C ALA A 467 9.91 -56.67 39.08
N ARG A 468 9.01 -57.18 38.22
CA ARG A 468 8.43 -56.45 37.08
C ARG A 468 7.39 -55.42 37.53
N ALA A 469 6.67 -55.68 38.62
CA ALA A 469 5.83 -54.68 39.27
C ALA A 469 6.67 -53.47 39.75
N GLY A 470 7.86 -53.72 40.31
CA GLY A 470 8.80 -52.68 40.74
C GLY A 470 9.35 -51.85 39.58
N GLU A 471 9.68 -52.49 38.45
CA GLU A 471 10.09 -51.80 37.22
C GLU A 471 8.99 -50.87 36.71
N LEU A 472 7.73 -51.34 36.72
CA LEU A 472 6.58 -50.55 36.29
C LEU A 472 6.24 -49.42 37.29
N ILE A 473 6.50 -49.60 38.59
CA ILE A 473 6.39 -48.55 39.60
C ILE A 473 7.38 -47.40 39.31
N LEU A 474 8.65 -47.72 39.03
CA LEU A 474 9.66 -46.69 38.74
C LEU A 474 9.49 -46.03 37.36
N ALA A 475 8.85 -46.71 36.40
CA ALA A 475 8.57 -46.18 35.08
C ALA A 475 7.27 -45.34 34.98
N ALA A 476 6.40 -45.39 36.00
CA ALA A 476 5.12 -44.69 35.98
C ALA A 476 5.29 -43.18 36.26
N LEU A 477 4.80 -42.34 35.34
CA LEU A 477 4.78 -40.89 35.47
C LEU A 477 3.37 -40.41 35.91
N PRO A 478 3.14 -40.09 37.19
CA PRO A 478 1.87 -39.52 37.65
C PRO A 478 1.72 -38.06 37.21
N GLU A 479 0.55 -37.70 36.67
CA GLU A 479 0.21 -36.31 36.33
C GLU A 479 -0.71 -35.68 37.41
N SER A 480 -1.64 -36.47 37.95
CA SER A 480 -2.63 -35.97 38.92
C SER A 480 -2.20 -36.19 40.38
N ARG A 481 -2.68 -35.32 41.28
CA ARG A 481 -2.42 -35.41 42.73
C ARG A 481 -2.81 -36.76 43.33
N GLU A 482 -3.86 -37.39 42.81
CA GLU A 482 -4.31 -38.72 43.23
C GLU A 482 -3.34 -39.82 42.79
N GLN A 483 -2.81 -39.74 41.55
CA GLN A 483 -1.78 -40.64 41.06
C GLN A 483 -0.46 -40.49 41.82
N TYR A 484 -0.02 -39.26 42.13
CA TYR A 484 1.14 -39.05 43.00
C TYR A 484 0.95 -39.72 44.37
N ALA A 485 -0.25 -39.61 44.96
CA ALA A 485 -0.55 -40.26 46.24
C ALA A 485 -0.63 -41.80 46.14
N ALA A 486 -1.13 -42.35 45.03
CA ALA A 486 -1.16 -43.79 44.78
C ALA A 486 0.26 -44.35 44.56
N MET A 487 1.06 -43.69 43.72
CA MET A 487 2.45 -44.08 43.44
C MET A 487 3.34 -44.02 44.69
N ALA A 488 3.16 -43.01 45.56
CA ALA A 488 3.87 -42.93 46.83
C ALA A 488 3.50 -44.10 47.76
N ARG A 489 2.21 -44.44 47.88
CA ARG A 489 1.76 -45.60 48.69
C ARG A 489 2.32 -46.92 48.15
N LEU A 490 2.22 -47.15 46.84
CA LEU A 490 2.79 -48.34 46.21
C LEU A 490 4.31 -48.43 46.45
N THR A 491 5.03 -47.31 46.45
CA THR A 491 6.45 -47.26 46.80
C THR A 491 6.72 -47.68 48.25
N ASP A 492 5.95 -47.15 49.21
CA ASP A 492 6.07 -47.47 50.66
C ASP A 492 5.59 -48.90 51.02
N GLU A 493 4.69 -49.47 50.22
CA GLU A 493 4.09 -50.80 50.43
C GLU A 493 4.79 -51.90 49.63
N PHE A 494 5.49 -51.58 48.54
CA PHE A 494 6.20 -52.52 47.66
C PHE A 494 7.04 -53.57 48.40
N PRO A 495 7.90 -53.22 49.39
CA PRO A 495 8.70 -54.22 50.09
C PRO A 495 7.83 -55.24 50.85
N LYS A 496 6.71 -54.79 51.42
CA LYS A 496 5.77 -55.62 52.17
C LYS A 496 4.98 -56.54 51.25
N MET A 497 4.51 -56.02 50.11
CA MET A 497 3.80 -56.79 49.08
C MET A 497 4.70 -57.88 48.48
N MET A 498 5.96 -57.53 48.16
CA MET A 498 6.95 -58.48 47.65
C MET A 498 7.26 -59.59 48.66
N ILE A 499 7.51 -59.26 49.93
CA ILE A 499 7.76 -60.25 50.99
C ILE A 499 6.51 -61.14 51.20
N HIS A 500 5.31 -60.58 51.17
CA HIS A 500 4.08 -61.36 51.31
C HIS A 500 3.91 -62.36 50.15
N GLN A 501 4.07 -61.90 48.90
CA GLN A 501 3.95 -62.76 47.72
C GLN A 501 5.00 -63.88 47.71
N LEU A 502 6.27 -63.55 47.98
CA LEU A 502 7.35 -64.53 48.05
C LEU A 502 7.16 -65.54 49.20
N SER A 503 6.50 -65.15 50.31
CA SER A 503 6.13 -66.07 51.39
C SER A 503 5.01 -67.03 50.98
N ALA A 504 3.97 -66.52 50.30
CA ALA A 504 2.90 -67.36 49.76
C ALA A 504 3.43 -68.38 48.73
N MET A 505 4.42 -67.98 47.92
CA MET A 505 5.13 -68.88 47.01
C MET A 505 6.00 -69.91 47.75
N GLU A 506 6.73 -69.52 48.81
CA GLU A 506 7.47 -70.48 49.67
C GLU A 506 6.52 -71.54 50.28
N ASP A 507 5.34 -71.14 50.74
CA ASP A 507 4.37 -72.04 51.34
C ASP A 507 3.70 -72.96 50.29
N ALA A 508 3.33 -72.44 49.12
CA ALA A 508 2.85 -73.26 48.00
C ALA A 508 3.91 -74.27 47.50
N SER A 509 5.20 -73.91 47.51
CA SER A 509 6.30 -74.81 47.21
C SER A 509 6.50 -75.92 48.24
N LYS A 510 6.21 -75.67 49.54
CA LYS A 510 6.22 -76.72 50.58
C LYS A 510 5.12 -77.75 50.37
N GLU A 511 3.93 -77.32 49.95
CA GLU A 511 2.80 -78.23 49.73
C GLU A 511 2.92 -79.02 48.42
N SER A 512 3.38 -78.36 47.34
CA SER A 512 3.49 -78.98 46.01
C SER A 512 4.78 -79.75 45.76
N GLY A 513 5.86 -79.42 46.48
CA GLY A 513 7.21 -79.92 46.21
C GLY A 513 7.89 -79.28 44.99
N ASN A 514 7.26 -78.34 44.28
CA ASN A 514 7.88 -77.61 43.17
C ASN A 514 8.52 -76.32 43.67
N TRP A 515 9.83 -76.15 43.44
CA TRP A 515 10.61 -75.02 43.94
C TRP A 515 11.20 -74.10 42.84
N ASP A 516 11.20 -74.51 41.57
CA ASP A 516 11.87 -73.73 40.50
C ASP A 516 11.15 -72.40 40.22
N ASP A 517 9.81 -72.36 40.18
CA ASP A 517 9.05 -71.11 39.98
C ASP A 517 9.32 -70.08 41.10
N THR A 518 9.32 -70.55 42.35
CA THR A 518 9.62 -69.75 43.55
C THR A 518 11.07 -69.27 43.53
N ALA A 519 12.02 -70.15 43.27
CA ALA A 519 13.43 -69.79 43.22
C ALA A 519 13.75 -68.88 42.03
N GLY A 520 13.15 -69.10 40.86
CA GLY A 520 13.24 -68.23 39.70
C GLY A 520 12.73 -66.81 39.96
N THR A 521 11.61 -66.69 40.68
CA THR A 521 11.07 -65.39 41.11
C THR A 521 11.99 -64.71 42.12
N PHE A 522 12.59 -65.45 43.06
CA PHE A 522 13.64 -64.94 43.95
C PHE A 522 14.88 -64.44 43.19
N ARG A 523 15.38 -65.22 42.22
CA ARG A 523 16.52 -64.85 41.35
C ARG A 523 16.22 -63.54 40.60
N GLN A 524 15.00 -63.37 40.07
CA GLN A 524 14.56 -62.13 39.44
C GLN A 524 14.50 -60.94 40.41
N CYS A 525 14.00 -61.13 41.63
CA CYS A 525 13.93 -60.07 42.63
C CYS A 525 15.33 -59.60 43.08
N LEU A 526 16.24 -60.53 43.33
CA LEU A 526 17.62 -60.22 43.71
C LEU A 526 18.44 -59.60 42.57
N GLY A 527 18.08 -59.89 41.31
CA GLY A 527 18.72 -59.32 40.12
C GLY A 527 18.14 -57.99 39.62
N SER A 528 16.94 -57.58 40.08
CA SER A 528 16.25 -56.40 39.54
C SER A 528 16.77 -55.08 40.13
N PRO A 529 17.23 -54.12 39.30
CA PRO A 529 17.60 -52.78 39.75
C PRO A 529 16.43 -52.02 40.40
N ALA A 530 15.19 -52.35 40.02
CA ALA A 530 14.00 -51.73 40.60
C ALA A 530 13.75 -52.21 42.03
N VAL A 531 13.91 -53.50 42.29
CA VAL A 531 13.86 -54.06 43.65
C VAL A 531 14.98 -53.49 44.52
N ALA A 532 16.20 -53.37 43.98
CA ALA A 532 17.33 -52.75 44.69
C ALA A 532 17.08 -51.25 45.04
N THR A 533 16.21 -50.57 44.29
CA THR A 533 15.84 -49.16 44.52
C THR A 533 14.66 -49.01 45.49
N LEU A 534 13.61 -49.81 45.31
CA LEU A 534 12.36 -49.75 46.10
C LEU A 534 12.46 -50.49 47.44
N ALA A 535 13.29 -51.55 47.51
CA ALA A 535 13.46 -52.41 48.68
C ALA A 535 14.96 -52.69 48.94
N PRO A 536 15.80 -51.66 49.18
CA PRO A 536 17.26 -51.80 49.23
C PRO A 536 17.77 -52.77 50.31
N GLN A 537 17.00 -53.01 51.37
CA GLN A 537 17.34 -53.96 52.44
C GLN A 537 17.00 -55.42 52.10
N PHE A 538 16.19 -55.68 51.06
CA PHE A 538 15.73 -57.02 50.69
C PHE A 538 16.88 -57.99 50.44
N ALA A 539 17.93 -57.56 49.73
CA ALA A 539 19.08 -58.42 49.42
C ALA A 539 19.88 -58.85 50.67
N SER A 540 19.82 -58.08 51.76
CA SER A 540 20.43 -58.44 53.06
C SER A 540 19.49 -59.20 53.99
N GLU A 541 18.21 -58.84 54.03
CA GLU A 541 17.22 -59.45 54.94
C GLU A 541 16.74 -60.81 54.43
N SER A 542 16.78 -61.05 53.11
CA SER A 542 16.40 -62.33 52.51
C SER A 542 17.52 -63.37 52.48
N ILE A 543 18.75 -63.12 52.97
CA ILE A 543 19.89 -64.06 52.80
C ILE A 543 19.58 -65.47 53.35
N ASP A 544 19.10 -65.55 54.59
CA ASP A 544 18.75 -66.84 55.22
C ASP A 544 17.54 -67.48 54.54
N TRP A 545 16.60 -66.67 54.07
CA TRP A 545 15.39 -67.10 53.38
C TRP A 545 15.68 -67.69 52.00
N TRP A 546 16.42 -66.93 51.17
CA TRP A 546 16.92 -67.33 49.87
C TRP A 546 17.79 -68.60 49.98
N THR A 547 18.59 -68.72 51.04
CA THR A 547 19.36 -69.95 51.31
C THR A 547 18.44 -71.14 51.63
N ARG A 548 17.31 -70.96 52.32
CA ARG A 548 16.30 -72.04 52.49
C ARG A 548 15.64 -72.42 51.17
N VAL A 549 15.29 -71.45 50.32
CA VAL A 549 14.66 -71.67 49.00
C VAL A 549 15.61 -72.42 48.06
N LEU A 550 16.88 -71.97 47.94
CA LEU A 550 17.89 -72.64 47.12
C LEU A 550 18.14 -74.09 47.57
N LEU A 551 18.28 -74.35 48.88
CA LEU A 551 18.51 -75.72 49.35
C LEU A 551 17.31 -76.64 49.11
N ALA A 552 16.10 -76.10 49.01
CA ALA A 552 14.91 -76.85 48.61
C ALA A 552 14.85 -77.07 47.08
N GLU A 553 15.25 -76.09 46.26
CA GLU A 553 15.46 -76.25 44.81
C GLU A 553 16.50 -77.34 44.53
N ASP A 554 17.70 -77.20 45.11
CA ASP A 554 18.82 -78.14 44.99
C ASP A 554 18.42 -79.56 45.38
N ARG A 555 17.70 -79.71 46.50
CA ARG A 555 17.18 -81.00 46.95
C ARG A 555 16.18 -81.58 45.96
N THR A 556 15.24 -80.77 45.45
CA THR A 556 14.21 -81.23 44.50
C THR A 556 14.83 -81.67 43.18
N ILE A 557 15.83 -80.93 42.70
CA ILE A 557 16.63 -81.28 41.52
C ILE A 557 17.38 -82.60 41.76
N TYR A 558 18.05 -82.74 42.91
CA TYR A 558 18.79 -83.95 43.25
C TYR A 558 17.90 -85.19 43.44
N GLU A 559 16.74 -85.04 44.09
CA GLU A 559 15.75 -86.11 44.22
C GLU A 559 15.17 -86.50 42.86
N SER A 560 14.92 -85.52 41.96
CA SER A 560 14.54 -85.77 40.56
C SER A 560 15.62 -86.54 39.79
N ILE A 561 16.90 -86.20 39.95
CA ILE A 561 18.02 -86.96 39.35
C ILE A 561 18.07 -88.39 39.92
N SER A 562 17.98 -88.56 41.23
CA SER A 562 18.07 -89.89 41.88
C SER A 562 16.92 -90.84 41.52
N VAL A 563 15.73 -90.31 41.21
CA VAL A 563 14.60 -91.09 40.66
C VAL A 563 14.79 -91.42 39.17
N ARG A 564 15.64 -90.67 38.45
CA ARG A 564 15.83 -90.75 36.99
C ARG A 564 17.23 -91.19 36.56
N THR A 565 18.03 -91.84 37.42
CA THR A 565 19.42 -92.24 37.09
C THR A 565 19.53 -93.22 35.91
N GLN A 566 18.43 -93.87 35.54
CA GLN A 566 18.31 -94.76 34.38
C GLN A 566 17.66 -94.09 33.15
N ALA A 567 17.44 -92.77 33.16
CA ALA A 567 16.88 -92.05 32.01
C ALA A 567 17.94 -91.81 30.90
N PRO A 568 17.51 -91.65 29.63
CA PRO A 568 18.38 -91.27 28.52
C PRO A 568 19.24 -90.03 28.81
N TYR A 569 20.45 -89.98 28.26
CA TYR A 569 21.39 -88.86 28.40
C TYR A 569 20.73 -87.52 28.04
N ARG A 570 20.01 -87.46 26.92
CA ARG A 570 19.30 -86.25 26.47
C ARG A 570 18.29 -85.70 27.49
N ASP A 571 17.71 -86.59 28.30
CA ASP A 571 16.63 -86.31 29.25
C ASP A 571 17.17 -86.04 30.67
N LEU A 572 18.38 -86.52 30.98
CA LEU A 572 19.04 -86.39 32.30
C LEU A 572 20.17 -85.35 32.34
N ALA A 573 20.97 -85.24 31.28
CA ALA A 573 22.13 -84.34 31.21
C ALA A 573 21.81 -82.85 31.44
N PRO A 574 20.67 -82.29 30.98
CA PRO A 574 20.31 -80.90 31.31
C PRO A 574 20.13 -80.68 32.82
N THR A 575 19.54 -81.65 33.53
CA THR A 575 19.31 -81.57 34.99
C THR A 575 20.61 -81.81 35.77
N LEU A 576 21.47 -82.73 35.32
CA LEU A 576 22.81 -82.93 35.88
C LEU A 576 23.66 -81.65 35.72
N GLY A 577 23.65 -81.05 34.53
CA GLY A 577 24.37 -79.81 34.23
C GLY A 577 23.87 -78.62 35.07
N TRP A 578 22.55 -78.51 35.30
CA TRP A 578 21.97 -77.49 36.19
C TRP A 578 22.40 -77.69 37.65
N TYR A 579 22.43 -78.93 38.15
CA TYR A 579 22.89 -79.20 39.52
C TYR A 579 24.38 -78.89 39.73
N LEU A 580 25.19 -79.06 38.69
CA LEU A 580 26.62 -78.77 38.69
C LEU A 580 26.97 -77.30 38.37
N ASP A 581 25.97 -76.45 38.10
CA ASP A 581 26.17 -75.01 37.91
C ASP A 581 26.29 -74.30 39.26
N SER A 582 27.53 -74.02 39.68
CA SER A 582 27.86 -73.32 40.92
C SER A 582 27.43 -71.84 40.96
N THR A 583 26.84 -71.31 39.90
CA THR A 583 26.14 -70.00 39.93
C THR A 583 24.67 -70.14 40.36
N ARG A 584 24.12 -71.37 40.38
CA ARG A 584 22.75 -71.70 40.78
C ARG A 584 22.72 -72.42 42.11
N THR A 585 23.47 -73.51 42.25
CA THR A 585 23.34 -74.41 43.40
C THR A 585 24.17 -73.98 44.60
N ARG A 586 23.68 -74.28 45.81
CA ARG A 586 24.40 -74.16 47.10
C ARG A 586 24.45 -75.45 47.89
N GLY A 587 23.56 -76.39 47.58
CA GLY A 587 23.42 -77.72 48.19
C GLY A 587 24.44 -78.76 47.74
N ALA A 588 25.24 -78.46 46.72
CA ALA A 588 26.26 -79.36 46.18
C ALA A 588 27.43 -79.55 47.17
N THR A 589 27.25 -80.42 48.16
CA THR A 589 28.38 -80.92 48.97
C THR A 589 29.33 -81.72 48.09
N ALA A 590 30.64 -81.63 48.34
CA ALA A 590 31.66 -82.27 47.49
C ALA A 590 31.42 -83.77 47.20
N PRO A 591 30.91 -84.62 48.13
CA PRO A 591 30.56 -86.01 47.82
C PRO A 591 29.39 -86.13 46.84
N MET A 592 28.34 -85.30 46.98
CA MET A 592 27.20 -85.31 46.07
C MET A 592 27.59 -84.74 44.70
N GLU A 593 28.36 -83.66 44.67
CA GLU A 593 28.90 -83.06 43.44
C GLU A 593 29.79 -84.05 42.68
N GLN A 594 30.72 -84.73 43.39
CA GLN A 594 31.60 -85.73 42.79
C GLN A 594 30.81 -86.92 42.23
N GLN A 595 29.76 -87.40 42.91
CA GLN A 595 28.94 -88.50 42.39
C GLN A 595 28.10 -88.05 41.18
N VAL A 596 27.55 -86.84 41.18
CA VAL A 596 26.81 -86.28 40.03
C VAL A 596 27.73 -86.00 38.82
N ARG A 597 28.98 -85.55 39.04
CA ARG A 597 30.02 -85.47 38.00
C ARG A 597 30.39 -86.86 37.46
N SER A 598 30.50 -87.86 38.34
CA SER A 598 30.80 -89.24 37.96
C SER A 598 29.66 -89.84 37.13
N LEU A 599 28.40 -89.58 37.50
CA LEU A 599 27.21 -89.96 36.74
C LEU A 599 27.20 -89.29 35.36
N LEU A 600 27.38 -87.98 35.28
CA LEU A 600 27.45 -87.26 34.00
C LEU A 600 28.55 -87.82 33.07
N SER A 601 29.75 -88.05 33.60
CA SER A 601 30.87 -88.65 32.87
C SER A 601 30.55 -90.07 32.36
N ALA A 602 29.98 -90.92 33.23
CA ALA A 602 29.64 -92.30 32.91
C ALA A 602 28.50 -92.43 31.88
N ILE A 603 27.54 -91.48 31.89
CA ILE A 603 26.51 -91.43 30.83
C ILE A 603 27.02 -90.77 29.55
N GLU A 604 27.97 -89.84 29.59
CA GLU A 604 28.50 -89.15 28.40
C GLU A 604 29.31 -90.10 27.51
N ALA A 605 30.24 -90.85 28.10
CA ALA A 605 31.11 -91.81 27.39
C ALA A 605 30.85 -93.27 27.84
N PRO A 606 29.70 -93.86 27.50
CA PRO A 606 29.30 -95.17 27.99
C PRO A 606 30.16 -96.30 27.40
N ALA A 607 30.50 -97.27 28.25
CA ALA A 607 30.79 -98.63 27.80
C ALA A 607 29.55 -99.51 28.03
N ALA A 608 29.30 -100.43 27.10
CA ALA A 608 28.24 -101.43 27.22
C ALA A 608 28.76 -102.79 26.74
N THR A 609 28.48 -103.84 27.50
CA THR A 609 28.70 -105.22 27.07
C THR A 609 27.41 -105.71 26.45
N ILE A 610 27.45 -106.08 25.18
CA ILE A 610 26.30 -106.61 24.46
C ILE A 610 26.46 -108.12 24.35
N LEU A 611 25.60 -108.84 25.07
CA LEU A 611 25.48 -110.29 24.95
C LEU A 611 24.51 -110.57 23.79
N ILE A 612 25.02 -111.23 22.74
CA ILE A 612 24.13 -111.93 21.80
C ILE A 612 23.64 -113.17 22.55
N GLU A 613 22.34 -113.21 22.83
CA GLU A 613 21.75 -114.28 23.64
C GLU A 613 21.35 -115.47 22.77
N GLY A 614 20.72 -115.20 21.63
CA GLY A 614 20.19 -116.22 20.73
C GLY A 614 19.34 -115.67 19.61
N ILE A 615 18.69 -116.55 18.88
CA ILE A 615 17.58 -116.22 17.98
C ILE A 615 16.32 -116.94 18.47
N GLU A 616 15.22 -116.20 18.57
CA GLU A 616 13.87 -116.73 18.73
C GLU A 616 13.26 -117.03 17.36
N TRP A 617 12.92 -118.30 17.14
CA TRP A 617 12.35 -118.79 15.89
C TRP A 617 10.83 -118.85 15.98
N ASN A 618 10.13 -117.91 15.34
CA ASN A 618 8.66 -117.85 15.35
C ASN A 618 7.99 -118.80 14.33
N ALA A 619 8.79 -119.52 13.52
CA ALA A 619 8.31 -120.51 12.57
C ALA A 619 9.36 -121.61 12.31
N PRO A 620 8.96 -122.81 11.85
CA PRO A 620 9.91 -123.76 11.28
C PRO A 620 10.41 -123.22 9.94
N ILE A 621 11.70 -123.41 9.66
CA ILE A 621 12.34 -122.88 8.44
C ILE A 621 12.21 -123.89 7.29
N CYS A 622 12.59 -125.14 7.52
CA CYS A 622 12.45 -126.26 6.60
C CYS A 622 12.52 -127.60 7.35
N GLU A 623 12.14 -128.69 6.69
CA GLU A 623 12.38 -130.05 7.15
C GLU A 623 13.85 -130.44 6.86
N ASP A 624 14.54 -131.03 7.84
CA ASP A 624 15.96 -131.46 7.82
C ASP A 624 16.98 -130.43 7.24
N PRO A 625 17.29 -129.33 7.96
CA PRO A 625 18.41 -128.45 7.62
C PRO A 625 19.76 -129.18 7.77
N HIS A 626 20.56 -129.20 6.71
CA HIS A 626 21.86 -129.88 6.65
C HIS A 626 23.01 -129.01 7.15
N SER A 627 22.93 -127.68 6.96
CA SER A 627 23.85 -126.71 7.53
C SER A 627 23.11 -125.41 7.86
N ILE A 628 23.50 -124.77 8.96
CA ILE A 628 22.93 -123.50 9.43
C ILE A 628 24.07 -122.57 9.82
N SER A 629 24.31 -121.55 9.00
CA SER A 629 25.32 -120.52 9.28
C SER A 629 24.62 -119.21 9.62
N VAL A 630 24.87 -118.70 10.83
CA VAL A 630 24.36 -117.41 11.30
C VAL A 630 25.53 -116.44 11.41
N VAL A 631 25.42 -115.29 10.76
CA VAL A 631 26.38 -114.18 10.90
C VAL A 631 25.66 -112.99 11.50
N VAL A 632 26.06 -112.56 12.69
CA VAL A 632 25.58 -111.33 13.33
C VAL A 632 26.71 -110.32 13.28
N THR A 633 26.55 -109.25 12.51
CA THR A 633 27.48 -108.12 12.52
C THR A 633 27.03 -107.13 13.59
N VAL A 634 27.85 -106.94 14.63
CA VAL A 634 27.63 -105.87 15.62
C VAL A 634 28.51 -104.68 15.22
N HIS A 635 27.83 -103.62 14.81
CA HIS A 635 28.34 -102.44 14.12
C HIS A 635 29.22 -102.70 12.89
N HIS A 636 30.47 -103.10 13.09
CA HIS A 636 31.45 -103.42 12.04
C HIS A 636 32.12 -104.79 12.22
N SER A 637 31.81 -105.51 13.30
CA SER A 637 32.44 -106.77 13.70
C SER A 637 31.51 -107.96 13.41
N PRO A 638 31.86 -108.86 12.45
CA PRO A 638 31.03 -110.02 12.11
C PRO A 638 31.31 -111.23 13.02
N TYR A 639 30.33 -111.61 13.82
CA TYR A 639 30.33 -112.81 14.66
C TYR A 639 29.64 -113.96 13.92
N LYS A 640 30.32 -115.12 13.83
CA LYS A 640 29.81 -116.30 13.13
C LYS A 640 29.45 -117.41 14.11
N TYR A 641 28.30 -118.02 13.89
CA TYR A 641 27.79 -119.14 14.65
C TYR A 641 27.32 -120.24 13.70
N GLU A 642 27.51 -121.49 14.11
CA GLU A 642 26.94 -122.66 13.45
C GLU A 642 25.90 -123.26 14.38
N LEU A 643 24.70 -123.52 13.84
CA LEU A 643 23.63 -124.22 14.57
C LEU A 643 23.46 -125.63 14.00
N HIS A 644 23.04 -126.55 14.87
CA HIS A 644 22.83 -127.96 14.52
C HIS A 644 21.36 -128.39 14.60
N ASP A 645 20.49 -127.54 15.15
CA ASP A 645 19.04 -127.72 15.23
C ASP A 645 18.36 -126.34 15.35
N VAL A 646 17.17 -126.20 14.76
CA VAL A 646 16.32 -125.00 14.81
C VAL A 646 14.86 -125.47 14.95
N VAL A 647 14.35 -125.37 16.18
CA VAL A 647 12.98 -125.79 16.53
C VAL A 647 12.06 -124.57 16.59
N ALA A 648 10.90 -124.67 15.95
CA ALA A 648 9.89 -123.62 15.95
C ALA A 648 9.36 -123.31 17.36
N ASN A 649 9.15 -122.03 17.64
CA ASN A 649 8.78 -121.46 18.95
C ASN A 649 9.80 -121.77 20.07
N GLN A 650 11.08 -121.85 19.73
CA GLN A 650 12.18 -121.97 20.68
C GLN A 650 13.30 -120.96 20.38
N THR A 651 14.15 -120.72 21.38
CA THR A 651 15.34 -119.86 21.26
C THR A 651 16.58 -120.72 21.05
N SER A 652 17.24 -120.62 19.89
CA SER A 652 18.60 -121.16 19.71
C SER A 652 19.59 -120.20 20.35
N LEU A 653 20.25 -120.62 21.42
CA LEU A 653 21.23 -119.78 22.13
C LEU A 653 22.50 -119.60 21.28
N LEU A 654 22.98 -118.36 21.17
CA LEU A 654 24.12 -117.94 20.34
C LEU A 654 25.21 -117.31 21.22
N GLY A 655 25.73 -118.09 22.17
CA GLY A 655 26.63 -117.59 23.21
C GLY A 655 27.84 -116.81 22.67
N GLY A 656 27.77 -115.48 22.75
CA GLY A 656 28.84 -114.57 22.36
C GLY A 656 28.71 -113.22 23.05
N GLU A 657 29.70 -112.87 23.86
CA GLU A 657 29.83 -111.56 24.49
C GLU A 657 30.59 -110.60 23.56
N VAL A 658 30.01 -109.43 23.32
CA VAL A 658 30.57 -108.35 22.49
C VAL A 658 30.77 -107.12 23.36
N PHE A 659 32.02 -106.81 23.72
CA PHE A 659 32.34 -105.60 24.47
C PHE A 659 32.46 -104.40 23.52
N LEU A 660 31.63 -103.37 23.72
CA LEU A 660 31.61 -102.18 22.87
C LEU A 660 32.18 -100.96 23.62
N GLN A 661 33.31 -100.47 23.11
CA GLN A 661 33.89 -99.17 23.47
C GLN A 661 33.65 -98.20 22.31
N LEU A 662 32.48 -97.55 22.30
CA LEU A 662 32.01 -96.67 21.22
C LEU A 662 31.74 -95.26 21.78
N PRO A 663 32.78 -94.55 22.27
CA PRO A 663 32.61 -93.33 23.11
C PRO A 663 32.04 -92.11 22.37
N HIS A 664 31.77 -92.21 21.06
CA HIS A 664 31.35 -91.10 20.20
C HIS A 664 30.16 -91.46 19.28
N GLU A 665 29.54 -92.63 19.47
CA GLU A 665 28.41 -93.08 18.65
C GLU A 665 27.08 -92.90 19.38
N SER A 666 26.02 -92.58 18.64
CA SER A 666 24.66 -92.41 19.20
C SER A 666 23.83 -93.70 19.16
N GLN A 667 24.26 -94.70 18.39
CA GLN A 667 23.50 -95.92 18.10
C GLN A 667 24.42 -97.06 17.66
N VAL A 668 24.06 -98.30 17.99
CA VAL A 668 24.73 -99.52 17.52
C VAL A 668 23.86 -100.15 16.43
N THR A 669 24.46 -100.47 15.27
CA THR A 669 23.81 -101.22 14.20
C THR A 669 24.04 -102.72 14.38
N PHE A 670 23.05 -103.52 13.98
CA PHE A 670 23.07 -104.99 14.07
C PHE A 670 22.57 -105.57 12.76
N ASP A 671 23.44 -106.24 11.99
CA ASP A 671 23.04 -106.89 10.74
C ASP A 671 23.12 -108.41 10.90
N VAL A 672 21.96 -109.06 11.00
CA VAL A 672 21.86 -110.53 11.04
C VAL A 672 21.65 -111.08 9.64
N ASN A 673 22.45 -112.08 9.27
CA ASN A 673 22.41 -112.78 8.00
C ASN A 673 22.53 -114.28 8.27
N CYS A 674 21.43 -115.01 8.10
CA CYS A 674 21.36 -116.45 8.27
C CYS A 674 21.23 -117.14 6.91
N ARG A 675 21.93 -118.27 6.74
CA ARG A 675 21.81 -119.16 5.58
C ARG A 675 21.56 -120.58 6.05
N PHE A 676 20.53 -121.20 5.45
CA PHE A 676 20.06 -122.55 5.75
C PHE A 676 20.15 -123.38 4.49
N GLU A 677 20.86 -124.50 4.56
CA GLU A 677 20.95 -125.47 3.46
C GLU A 677 20.01 -126.62 3.77
N CYS A 678 18.77 -126.52 3.28
CA CYS A 678 17.74 -127.55 3.40
C CYS A 678 17.86 -128.56 2.24
N ALA A 679 17.18 -129.71 2.35
CA ALA A 679 17.31 -130.79 1.37
C ALA A 679 17.06 -130.39 -0.10
N ASP A 680 16.03 -129.57 -0.36
CA ASP A 680 15.61 -129.16 -1.71
C ASP A 680 15.89 -127.68 -2.05
N VAL A 681 16.26 -126.84 -1.07
CA VAL A 681 16.40 -125.38 -1.24
C VAL A 681 17.42 -124.79 -0.26
N THR A 682 18.13 -123.74 -0.69
CA THR A 682 18.87 -122.87 0.23
C THR A 682 17.99 -121.67 0.58
N GLU A 683 17.64 -121.49 1.85
CA GLU A 683 16.98 -120.27 2.32
C GLU A 683 18.01 -119.31 2.91
N SER A 684 17.80 -118.01 2.69
CA SER A 684 18.54 -116.95 3.38
C SER A 684 17.55 -116.01 4.05
N TYR A 685 17.95 -115.53 5.23
CA TYR A 685 17.19 -114.58 6.03
C TYR A 685 18.12 -113.45 6.44
N SER A 686 17.71 -112.20 6.21
CA SER A 686 18.46 -111.02 6.63
C SER A 686 17.59 -109.99 7.35
N GLY A 687 18.23 -109.16 8.15
CA GLY A 687 17.60 -108.03 8.82
C GLY A 687 18.63 -107.11 9.46
N SER A 688 18.34 -105.82 9.44
CA SER A 688 19.15 -104.79 10.09
C SER A 688 18.35 -104.12 11.20
N GLY A 689 18.93 -104.10 12.40
CA GLY A 689 18.40 -103.45 13.59
C GLY A 689 19.30 -102.32 14.04
N VAL A 690 18.74 -101.35 14.76
CA VAL A 690 19.49 -100.25 15.38
C VAL A 690 18.97 -100.06 16.79
N VAL A 691 19.87 -99.98 17.77
CA VAL A 691 19.53 -99.67 19.17
C VAL A 691 20.32 -98.42 19.57
N THR A 692 19.68 -97.44 20.21
CA THR A 692 20.41 -96.21 20.60
C THR A 692 21.33 -96.48 21.78
N MET A 693 22.43 -95.73 21.88
CA MET A 693 23.29 -95.78 23.07
C MET A 693 22.56 -95.29 24.33
N ASP A 694 21.47 -94.53 24.19
CA ASP A 694 20.55 -94.22 25.30
C ASP A 694 19.83 -95.47 25.81
N ASP A 695 19.20 -96.25 24.93
CA ASP A 695 18.47 -97.47 25.32
C ASP A 695 19.42 -98.53 25.90
N LEU A 696 20.62 -98.67 25.33
CA LEU A 696 21.63 -99.64 25.77
C LEU A 696 22.15 -99.38 27.19
N ARG A 697 22.14 -98.12 27.68
CA ARG A 697 22.54 -97.75 29.05
C ARG A 697 21.59 -98.28 30.13
N VAL A 698 20.33 -98.56 29.81
CA VAL A 698 19.25 -98.85 30.79
C VAL A 698 19.31 -100.27 31.36
N ALA A 699 20.13 -101.16 30.79
CA ALA A 699 20.08 -102.62 30.95
C ALA A 699 18.77 -103.23 30.43
N GLY A 700 18.82 -103.85 29.24
CA GLY A 700 17.62 -104.25 28.52
C GLY A 700 17.83 -105.44 27.59
N ARG A 701 16.73 -106.13 27.28
CA ARG A 701 16.66 -107.21 26.29
C ARG A 701 15.92 -106.70 25.06
N PHE A 702 16.61 -106.66 23.93
CA PHE A 702 16.13 -106.16 22.65
C PHE A 702 15.86 -107.36 21.72
N ALA A 703 14.73 -107.30 21.02
CA ALA A 703 14.38 -108.24 19.96
C ALA A 703 14.47 -107.51 18.63
N LEU A 704 15.41 -107.91 17.78
CA LEU A 704 15.68 -107.28 16.48
C LEU A 704 15.13 -108.19 15.37
N PRO A 705 14.05 -107.80 14.69
CA PRO A 705 13.38 -108.66 13.72
C PRO A 705 14.19 -108.81 12.43
N PHE A 706 14.09 -109.98 11.81
CA PHE A 706 14.66 -110.29 10.51
C PHE A 706 13.76 -111.21 9.68
N TRP A 707 13.92 -111.18 8.36
CA TRP A 707 12.97 -111.70 7.37
C TRP A 707 13.63 -112.71 6.43
N ASN A 708 12.83 -113.52 5.73
CA ASN A 708 13.32 -114.34 4.62
C ASN A 708 13.52 -113.45 3.38
N ASP A 709 14.68 -113.55 2.71
CA ASP A 709 15.04 -112.65 1.60
C ASP A 709 14.24 -112.92 0.31
N ALA A 710 13.69 -114.13 0.17
CA ALA A 710 12.93 -114.56 -1.00
C ALA A 710 11.40 -114.49 -0.80
N ASP A 711 10.94 -114.58 0.46
CA ASP A 711 9.50 -114.59 0.79
C ASP A 711 9.19 -113.85 2.12
N TYR A 712 8.95 -112.55 2.00
CA TYR A 712 8.48 -111.69 3.09
C TYR A 712 7.09 -112.03 3.64
N SER A 713 6.37 -113.03 3.09
CA SER A 713 5.12 -113.53 3.69
C SER A 713 5.34 -114.55 4.81
N LYS A 714 6.56 -115.09 4.94
CA LYS A 714 6.95 -115.93 6.08
C LYS A 714 6.99 -115.12 7.39
N PRO A 715 6.71 -115.75 8.56
CA PRO A 715 6.85 -115.08 9.85
C PRO A 715 8.26 -114.53 10.10
N THR A 716 8.33 -113.39 10.79
CA THR A 716 9.58 -112.74 11.20
C THR A 716 10.28 -113.52 12.30
N GLN A 717 11.60 -113.65 12.22
CA GLN A 717 12.44 -114.25 13.25
C GLN A 717 13.11 -113.13 14.08
N ASN A 718 13.47 -113.35 15.34
CA ASN A 718 14.01 -112.28 16.21
C ASN A 718 15.42 -112.62 16.71
N LEU A 719 16.41 -111.78 16.41
CA LEU A 719 17.70 -111.81 17.10
C LEU A 719 17.52 -111.22 18.51
N LEU A 720 17.89 -111.98 19.53
CA LEU A 720 17.78 -111.58 20.93
C LEU A 720 19.14 -111.08 21.44
N VAL A 721 19.13 -109.83 21.93
CA VAL A 721 20.32 -109.08 22.34
C VAL A 721 20.09 -108.53 23.74
N VAL A 722 21.01 -108.79 24.67
CA VAL A 722 20.97 -108.24 26.03
C VAL A 722 22.09 -107.22 26.20
N SER A 723 21.73 -105.97 26.53
CA SER A 723 22.70 -104.96 26.94
C SER A 723 22.95 -105.03 28.44
N ILE A 724 24.22 -105.11 28.81
CA ILE A 724 24.72 -105.03 30.17
C ILE A 724 25.57 -103.75 30.24
N PRO A 725 25.07 -102.65 30.86
CA PRO A 725 25.85 -101.42 31.01
C PRO A 725 27.08 -101.65 31.89
N ASP A 726 28.10 -100.81 31.71
CA ASP A 726 29.33 -100.93 32.49
C ASP A 726 29.10 -100.77 34.01
N LYS A 727 29.97 -101.42 34.80
CA LYS A 727 29.90 -101.39 36.27
C LYS A 727 30.12 -99.99 36.84
N GLU A 728 30.85 -99.11 36.16
CA GLU A 728 31.00 -97.72 36.57
C GLU A 728 29.71 -96.91 36.33
N ILE A 729 28.91 -97.23 35.31
CA ILE A 729 27.55 -96.66 35.16
C ILE A 729 26.68 -97.12 36.34
N GLY A 730 26.68 -98.42 36.65
CA GLY A 730 25.93 -98.96 37.79
C GLY A 730 26.28 -98.27 39.12
N LYS A 731 27.57 -98.12 39.43
CA LYS A 731 28.05 -97.37 40.60
C LYS A 731 27.67 -95.89 40.59
N ALA A 732 27.69 -95.24 39.43
CA ALA A 732 27.39 -93.82 39.33
C ALA A 732 25.87 -93.54 39.46
N CYS A 733 25.03 -94.50 39.06
CA CYS A 733 23.59 -94.49 39.34
C CYS A 733 23.25 -94.69 40.83
N GLU A 734 24.16 -95.25 41.63
CA GLU A 734 24.07 -95.25 43.10
C GLU A 734 24.40 -93.86 43.66
N LEU A 735 23.47 -92.92 43.53
CA LEU A 735 23.54 -91.64 44.21
C LEU A 735 23.27 -91.81 45.72
N PRO A 736 24.07 -91.17 46.61
CA PRO A 736 23.76 -91.13 48.03
C PRO A 736 22.42 -90.39 48.28
N LYS A 737 21.89 -90.48 49.50
CA LYS A 737 20.78 -89.59 49.90
C LYS A 737 21.25 -88.14 49.89
N TRP A 738 20.36 -87.21 49.55
CA TRP A 738 20.64 -85.79 49.69
C TRP A 738 20.95 -85.44 51.15
N ILE A 739 22.00 -84.66 51.38
CA ILE A 739 22.45 -84.18 52.70
C ILE A 739 22.43 -82.65 52.66
N ASP A 740 21.81 -82.02 53.66
CA ASP A 740 21.84 -80.57 53.80
C ASP A 740 23.29 -80.12 54.08
N PRO A 741 23.88 -79.19 53.30
CA PRO A 741 25.28 -78.76 53.50
C PRO A 741 25.52 -78.05 54.84
N ARG A 742 24.45 -77.70 55.57
CA ARG A 742 24.52 -77.11 56.92
C ARG A 742 24.62 -78.18 58.02
N GLU A 743 24.36 -79.44 57.71
CA GLU A 743 24.58 -80.56 58.63
C GLU A 743 26.05 -81.01 58.59
N PRO A 744 26.68 -81.31 59.75
CA PRO A 744 28.08 -81.71 59.79
C PRO A 744 28.26 -83.10 59.18
N ILE A 745 29.03 -83.19 58.09
CA ILE A 745 29.33 -84.45 57.39
C ILE A 745 30.11 -85.39 58.33
N VAL A 746 29.40 -86.35 58.94
CA VAL A 746 30.00 -87.40 59.75
C VAL A 746 30.62 -88.45 58.82
N VAL A 747 31.85 -88.17 58.36
CA VAL A 747 32.66 -89.13 57.60
C VAL A 747 32.86 -90.39 58.46
N PRO A 748 32.42 -91.59 58.01
CA PRO A 748 32.67 -92.82 58.74
C PRO A 748 34.18 -93.07 58.80
N LYS A 749 34.73 -93.25 60.01
CA LYS A 749 36.12 -93.71 60.14
C LYS A 749 36.22 -95.12 59.57
N SER A 750 36.84 -95.25 58.40
CA SER A 750 37.31 -96.52 57.85
C SER A 750 38.16 -97.24 58.90
N ALA A 751 37.84 -98.51 59.18
CA ALA A 751 38.57 -99.32 60.15
C ALA A 751 40.05 -99.48 59.72
N PRO A 752 41.00 -99.54 60.67
CA PRO A 752 42.41 -99.74 60.35
C PRO A 752 42.62 -101.15 59.76
N VAL A 753 43.40 -101.22 58.69
CA VAL A 753 43.89 -102.49 58.12
C VAL A 753 45.08 -102.96 58.95
N GLU A 754 44.97 -104.13 59.58
CA GLU A 754 46.12 -104.78 60.20
C GLU A 754 47.01 -105.39 59.10
N LEU A 755 48.28 -104.99 59.07
CA LEU A 755 49.34 -105.60 58.27
C LEU A 755 50.28 -106.39 59.20
N PRO A 756 50.68 -107.63 58.87
CA PRO A 756 51.56 -108.41 59.74
C PRO A 756 53.00 -107.90 59.74
N GLU A 757 53.62 -107.87 60.91
CA GLU A 757 55.08 -107.76 61.04
C GLU A 757 55.73 -109.14 60.82
N ASP A 758 56.72 -109.26 59.92
CA ASP A 758 57.99 -109.93 60.27
C ASP A 758 59.12 -109.71 59.22
N ALA A 759 60.31 -109.40 59.74
CA ALA A 759 61.66 -109.53 59.13
C ALA A 759 62.02 -108.85 57.76
N PRO A 760 63.32 -108.58 57.50
CA PRO A 760 64.29 -107.90 58.37
C PRO A 760 65.05 -106.75 57.63
N ALA A 761 66.07 -106.18 58.27
CA ALA A 761 66.73 -104.93 57.89
C ALA A 761 67.85 -105.01 56.82
N ASP A 762 68.42 -103.82 56.52
CA ASP A 762 69.69 -103.52 55.85
C ASP A 762 69.82 -103.65 54.32
N GLN A 763 69.52 -102.53 53.62
CA GLN A 763 70.44 -101.95 52.64
C GLN A 763 70.17 -100.44 52.40
N PRO A 764 71.19 -99.56 52.55
CA PRO A 764 71.10 -98.13 52.20
C PRO A 764 71.66 -97.83 50.79
N ILE A 765 71.72 -96.53 50.43
CA ILE A 765 72.27 -95.96 49.17
C ILE A 765 71.22 -96.04 48.03
N GLU A 766 70.98 -95.02 47.20
CA GLU A 766 71.76 -93.82 46.86
C GLU A 766 70.91 -92.53 46.85
N GLU A 767 71.51 -91.37 47.20
CA GLU A 767 70.97 -90.06 46.82
C GLU A 767 71.36 -89.74 45.37
N THR A 768 70.47 -89.15 44.58
CA THR A 768 70.88 -88.45 43.35
C THR A 768 69.92 -87.31 43.03
N GLU A 769 70.47 -86.12 42.77
CA GLU A 769 69.71 -84.88 42.62
C GLU A 769 68.92 -84.81 41.30
N ARG A 770 67.65 -84.37 41.36
CA ARG A 770 67.03 -83.44 40.39
C ARG A 770 65.69 -82.88 40.86
#